data_AF-A0A8H3DNU7-F1
#
_entry.id   AF-A0A8H3DNU7-F1
#
_cell.length_a   1.000
_cell.length_b   1.000
_cell.length_c   1.000
_cell.angle_alpha   90.00
_cell.angle_beta   90.00
_cell.angle_gamma   90.00
#
_symmetry.space_group_name_H-M   'P 1'
#
loop_
_entity.id
_entity.type
_entity.pdbx_description
1 polymer ?
#
loop_
_entity_poly.entity_id
_entity_poly.type
_entity_poly.pdbx_seq_one_letter_code
_entity_poly.pdbx_strand_id
1 'polypeptide(L)'
;MMKSTVLLAFVGSALGRTFTVYNACPFTIWPAVFTDLNVGSAVPSVETGWEAAAYTKRTFTVPDNWKAGRIWGRRNCNFSTNPGPNSCLTGGCNGGLLCDSHTGTGVPPASVAEWTLSASDGLDWYDVSLVDGYNLPMSITNNVGCEVASCAVDLGPDCPAALKGPYDSSGFPVGCKSACFANLDGNQADSGNCCSGSHNTPATCPPSGVQYYSYFKDRCPRSYVYAYDESSGTALWTCPASKKADSTISPPSSSPDNTPVEITNLKALGSYNWIEDEIPTIAIPGRPAVWKDQSLPIRLREDLGAPFFDENIARNIGFLLETDLLAIEVSQAGDPEFDLSKENIDIVTNRNSLPKLIKFAISGGRYGGKYTDQFRIDAQLAPNGRTVILTRYEIPRRNQQTHGAGQLEQKSNGPQQSTDSKPDNGRAQHKPFIGFDHIFERMCTEELASIHATDSSGSDVSLRPVGYHRIVRYDLLGLRLLVRSRVDCMQSPLRPQLDLPEAEVDSLSKALEKTNLEPEPEPSKASAPLVQGEDSQVRYVKFGEHVPQDLLMDIKLAPNGKVNWYSDASTTVSSKLIKRHRNNVYPQCFLSQTPSLRVATRATVQGQDFVAQLKTYDTNSLTTEHERQAQKFRNLISVLKQMRQSLQMHGSDFPLAFVWTQRGDMTVHHIEEKTKYLSDKGLGKF
;
A
#
# COMPACT_ATOMS: atom_id res chain seq x y z
N MET A 1 -71.18 15.48 -27.55
CA MET A 1 -70.47 14.19 -27.64
C MET A 1 -68.99 14.43 -27.38
N MET A 2 -68.50 14.05 -26.20
CA MET A 2 -67.07 13.91 -25.93
C MET A 2 -66.96 12.89 -24.79
N LYS A 3 -66.63 11.64 -25.15
CA LYS A 3 -66.36 10.57 -24.19
C LYS A 3 -64.95 10.81 -23.65
N SER A 4 -64.83 11.05 -22.36
CA SER A 4 -63.54 11.12 -21.67
C SER A 4 -63.08 9.69 -21.38
N THR A 5 -62.14 9.18 -22.16
CA THR A 5 -61.49 7.89 -21.95
C THR A 5 -60.34 8.09 -20.96
N VAL A 6 -60.51 7.63 -19.72
CA VAL A 6 -59.42 7.54 -18.75
C VAL A 6 -58.55 6.35 -19.14
N LEU A 7 -57.35 6.63 -19.67
CA LEU A 7 -56.33 5.63 -19.93
C LEU A 7 -55.61 5.33 -18.60
N LEU A 8 -55.96 4.21 -17.96
CA LEU A 8 -55.25 3.71 -16.78
C LEU A 8 -53.90 3.14 -17.25
N ALA A 9 -52.82 3.91 -17.13
CA ALA A 9 -51.47 3.40 -17.33
C ALA A 9 -51.10 2.50 -16.15
N PHE A 10 -51.25 1.18 -16.32
CA PHE A 10 -50.59 0.21 -15.46
C PHE A 10 -49.08 0.34 -15.68
N VAL A 11 -48.39 1.07 -14.80
CA VAL A 11 -46.95 0.94 -14.64
C VAL A 11 -46.73 -0.40 -13.97
N GLY A 12 -46.59 -1.47 -14.75
CA GLY A 12 -46.12 -2.74 -14.25
C GLY A 12 -44.74 -2.53 -13.66
N SER A 13 -44.63 -2.54 -12.32
CA SER A 13 -43.34 -2.63 -11.65
C SER A 13 -42.71 -3.94 -12.09
N ALA A 14 -41.70 -3.89 -12.95
CA ALA A 14 -40.95 -5.10 -13.30
C ALA A 14 -40.35 -5.66 -12.00
N LEU A 15 -40.82 -6.83 -11.58
CA LEU A 15 -40.25 -7.56 -10.44
C LEU A 15 -38.84 -8.00 -10.84
N GLY A 16 -37.84 -7.50 -10.12
CA GLY A 16 -36.44 -7.80 -10.40
C GLY A 16 -35.53 -7.37 -9.27
N ARG A 17 -34.30 -7.86 -9.33
CA ARG A 17 -33.24 -7.68 -8.34
C ARG A 17 -32.13 -6.82 -8.93
N THR A 18 -31.32 -6.23 -8.06
CA THR A 18 -30.21 -5.38 -8.45
C THR A 18 -28.95 -6.21 -8.59
N PHE A 19 -28.35 -6.21 -9.78
CA PHE A 19 -27.04 -6.81 -10.01
C PHE A 19 -26.02 -5.71 -10.25
N THR A 20 -24.85 -5.83 -9.64
CA THR A 20 -23.73 -4.90 -9.82
C THR A 20 -22.50 -5.65 -10.31
N VAL A 21 -21.95 -5.24 -11.45
CA VAL A 21 -20.65 -5.69 -11.92
C VAL A 21 -19.63 -4.60 -11.60
N TYR A 22 -18.61 -4.92 -10.81
CA TYR A 22 -17.53 -4.02 -10.44
C TYR A 22 -16.20 -4.50 -11.00
N ASN A 23 -15.60 -3.69 -11.88
CA ASN A 23 -14.23 -3.92 -12.33
C ASN A 23 -13.25 -3.45 -11.26
N ALA A 24 -12.82 -4.36 -10.38
CA ALA A 24 -11.78 -4.07 -9.39
C ALA A 24 -10.35 -4.23 -9.93
N CYS A 25 -10.19 -4.59 -11.21
CA CYS A 25 -8.87 -4.74 -11.82
C CYS A 25 -8.25 -3.36 -12.12
N PRO A 26 -6.91 -3.23 -12.09
CA PRO A 26 -6.19 -2.02 -12.48
C PRO A 26 -6.14 -1.83 -14.01
N PHE A 27 -7.05 -2.42 -14.76
CA PHE A 27 -7.09 -2.35 -16.22
C PHE A 27 -8.54 -2.48 -16.70
N THR A 28 -8.78 -2.04 -17.94
CA THR A 28 -10.08 -2.18 -18.58
C THR A 28 -10.41 -3.65 -18.80
N ILE A 29 -11.64 -4.03 -18.44
CA ILE A 29 -12.23 -5.32 -18.80
C ILE A 29 -13.47 -5.05 -19.65
N TRP A 30 -13.93 -6.07 -20.38
CA TRP A 30 -15.20 -5.99 -21.10
C TRP A 30 -16.15 -7.04 -20.55
N PRO A 31 -17.03 -6.72 -19.59
CA PRO A 31 -18.01 -7.68 -19.12
C PRO A 31 -18.98 -8.08 -20.23
N ALA A 32 -19.46 -9.30 -20.16
CA ALA A 32 -20.44 -9.89 -21.07
C ALA A 32 -21.57 -10.52 -20.27
N VAL A 33 -22.76 -10.54 -20.87
CA VAL A 33 -23.97 -11.15 -20.30
C VAL A 33 -24.61 -12.04 -21.35
N PHE A 34 -24.92 -13.27 -20.96
CA PHE A 34 -25.60 -14.24 -21.81
C PHE A 34 -26.77 -14.88 -21.05
N THR A 35 -27.81 -15.24 -21.78
CA THR A 35 -28.97 -16.00 -21.28
C THR A 35 -29.25 -17.09 -22.29
N ASP A 36 -29.32 -18.35 -21.85
CA ASP A 36 -29.79 -19.42 -22.73
C ASP A 36 -31.31 -19.32 -22.91
N LEU A 37 -31.72 -18.75 -24.04
CA LEU A 37 -33.13 -18.53 -24.39
C LEU A 37 -33.91 -19.84 -24.62
N ASN A 38 -33.23 -20.99 -24.71
CA ASN A 38 -33.89 -22.31 -24.73
C ASN A 38 -34.37 -22.74 -23.34
N VAL A 39 -33.78 -22.19 -22.27
CA VAL A 39 -34.13 -22.50 -20.86
C VAL A 39 -35.10 -21.48 -20.27
N GLY A 40 -34.97 -20.21 -20.64
CA GLY A 40 -35.86 -19.16 -20.16
C GLY A 40 -35.82 -17.90 -21.02
N SER A 41 -36.94 -17.16 -21.05
CA SER A 41 -37.09 -15.95 -21.88
C SER A 41 -36.82 -14.64 -21.13
N ALA A 42 -36.57 -14.70 -19.82
CA ALA A 42 -36.33 -13.51 -19.00
C ALA A 42 -34.87 -13.07 -19.16
N VAL A 43 -34.65 -11.80 -19.50
CA VAL A 43 -33.30 -11.25 -19.74
C VAL A 43 -33.02 -10.02 -18.86
N PRO A 44 -31.78 -9.83 -18.39
CA PRO A 44 -31.37 -8.63 -17.66
C PRO A 44 -31.57 -7.32 -18.45
N SER A 45 -31.77 -6.20 -17.75
CA SER A 45 -31.91 -4.88 -18.35
C SER A 45 -30.56 -4.22 -18.66
N VAL A 46 -29.67 -4.94 -19.34
CA VAL A 46 -28.34 -4.48 -19.75
C VAL A 46 -28.00 -5.05 -21.11
N GLU A 47 -27.18 -4.35 -21.90
CA GLU A 47 -26.63 -4.93 -23.12
C GLU A 47 -25.75 -6.15 -22.84
N THR A 48 -25.64 -7.04 -23.83
CA THR A 48 -24.91 -8.32 -23.74
C THR A 48 -23.38 -8.15 -23.62
N GLY A 49 -22.88 -6.92 -23.64
CA GLY A 49 -21.54 -6.61 -23.19
C GLY A 49 -21.20 -5.13 -23.29
N TRP A 50 -20.20 -4.69 -22.51
CA TRP A 50 -19.78 -3.29 -22.47
C TRP A 50 -18.30 -3.18 -22.12
N GLU A 51 -17.75 -1.98 -22.26
CA GLU A 51 -16.42 -1.65 -21.76
C GLU A 51 -16.52 -1.12 -20.32
N ALA A 52 -15.74 -1.70 -19.41
CA ALA A 52 -15.64 -1.26 -18.03
C ALA A 52 -14.19 -0.86 -17.74
N ALA A 53 -13.94 0.45 -17.69
CA ALA A 53 -12.64 0.99 -17.27
C ALA A 53 -12.29 0.52 -15.85
N ALA A 54 -11.00 0.60 -15.49
CA ALA A 54 -10.53 0.24 -14.17
C ALA A 54 -11.34 0.95 -13.06
N TYR A 55 -11.69 0.21 -12.01
CA TYR A 55 -12.41 0.69 -10.83
C TYR A 55 -13.80 1.29 -11.09
N THR A 56 -14.41 0.96 -12.23
CA THR A 56 -15.80 1.34 -12.52
C THR A 56 -16.77 0.23 -12.10
N LYS A 57 -18.00 0.63 -11.75
CA LYS A 57 -19.10 -0.30 -11.51
C LYS A 57 -20.29 0.02 -12.40
N ARG A 58 -21.04 -1.01 -12.74
CA ARG A 58 -22.31 -0.89 -13.44
C ARG A 58 -23.37 -1.68 -12.71
N THR A 59 -24.53 -1.08 -12.53
CA THR A 59 -25.68 -1.68 -11.87
C THR A 59 -26.85 -1.76 -12.84
N PHE A 60 -27.58 -2.88 -12.83
CA PHE A 60 -28.73 -3.13 -13.70
C PHE A 60 -29.73 -4.07 -13.01
N THR A 61 -30.95 -4.12 -13.56
CA THR A 61 -32.02 -4.98 -13.04
C THR A 61 -31.97 -6.35 -13.69
N VAL A 62 -32.14 -7.39 -12.89
CA VAL A 62 -32.26 -8.79 -13.32
C VAL A 62 -33.63 -9.33 -12.92
N PRO A 63 -34.42 -9.89 -13.84
CA PRO A 63 -35.72 -10.48 -13.50
C PRO A 63 -35.62 -11.59 -12.44
N ASP A 64 -36.62 -11.68 -11.55
CA ASP A 64 -36.65 -12.68 -10.47
C ASP A 64 -36.61 -14.14 -10.98
N ASN A 65 -36.97 -14.38 -12.25
CA ASN A 65 -36.98 -15.69 -12.92
C ASN A 65 -35.89 -15.82 -14.00
N TRP A 66 -34.76 -15.11 -13.88
CA TRP A 66 -33.62 -15.27 -14.79
C TRP A 66 -32.99 -16.67 -14.63
N LYS A 67 -33.01 -17.48 -15.68
CA LYS A 67 -32.51 -18.85 -15.70
C LYS A 67 -31.40 -19.01 -16.75
N ALA A 68 -30.45 -19.91 -16.49
CA ALA A 68 -29.28 -20.13 -17.35
C ALA A 68 -28.56 -18.80 -17.69
N GLY A 69 -28.44 -17.95 -16.67
CA GLY A 69 -27.83 -16.64 -16.76
C GLY A 69 -26.33 -16.73 -16.57
N ARG A 70 -25.56 -16.03 -17.41
CA ARG A 70 -24.10 -16.01 -17.34
C ARG A 70 -23.56 -14.59 -17.39
N ILE A 71 -22.57 -14.29 -16.56
CA ILE A 71 -21.80 -13.05 -16.60
C ILE A 71 -20.31 -13.39 -16.52
N TRP A 72 -19.49 -12.83 -17.41
CA TRP A 72 -18.04 -13.01 -17.35
C TRP A 72 -17.29 -11.77 -17.82
N GLY A 73 -16.00 -11.70 -17.49
CA GLY A 73 -15.11 -10.62 -17.93
C GLY A 73 -14.23 -11.05 -19.10
N ARG A 74 -13.90 -10.10 -19.98
CA ARG A 74 -13.02 -10.30 -21.14
C ARG A 74 -11.82 -9.39 -21.04
N ARG A 75 -10.68 -9.81 -21.58
CA ARG A 75 -9.40 -9.10 -21.49
C ARG A 75 -8.80 -8.82 -22.86
N ASN A 76 -8.07 -7.71 -22.94
CA ASN A 76 -7.30 -7.29 -24.11
C ASN A 76 -8.15 -7.32 -25.40
N CYS A 77 -9.35 -6.73 -25.35
CA CYS A 77 -10.27 -6.73 -26.47
C CYS A 77 -9.98 -5.61 -27.47
N ASN A 78 -10.12 -5.92 -28.75
CA ASN A 78 -10.13 -4.97 -29.84
C ASN A 78 -11.27 -5.32 -30.81
N PHE A 79 -12.29 -4.46 -30.84
CA PHE A 79 -13.47 -4.65 -31.69
C PHE A 79 -13.41 -3.84 -33.01
N SER A 80 -12.31 -3.12 -33.27
CA SER A 80 -12.19 -2.24 -34.45
C SER A 80 -12.03 -2.97 -35.78
N THR A 81 -11.55 -4.21 -35.77
CA THR A 81 -11.17 -4.94 -36.99
C THR A 81 -11.85 -6.31 -37.14
N ASN A 82 -12.46 -6.85 -36.08
CA ASN A 82 -13.08 -8.17 -36.08
C ASN A 82 -14.16 -8.27 -34.98
N PRO A 83 -15.47 -8.11 -35.26
CA PRO A 83 -16.54 -8.22 -34.24
C PRO A 83 -16.94 -9.67 -33.91
N GLY A 84 -15.97 -10.60 -33.90
CA GLY A 84 -16.19 -12.03 -33.69
C GLY A 84 -15.69 -12.58 -32.35
N PRO A 85 -15.73 -13.91 -32.15
CA PRO A 85 -15.29 -14.57 -30.91
C PRO A 85 -13.82 -14.31 -30.55
N ASN A 86 -12.98 -13.94 -31.53
CA ASN A 86 -11.56 -13.67 -31.35
C ASN A 86 -11.20 -12.19 -31.20
N SER A 87 -12.18 -11.30 -30.95
CA SER A 87 -11.90 -9.88 -30.66
C SER A 87 -11.14 -9.68 -29.35
N CYS A 88 -11.22 -10.64 -28.43
CA CYS A 88 -10.60 -10.59 -27.12
C CYS A 88 -9.57 -11.71 -27.00
N LEU A 89 -8.50 -11.44 -26.27
CA LEU A 89 -7.47 -12.45 -26.00
C LEU A 89 -8.02 -13.59 -25.13
N THR A 90 -8.94 -13.28 -24.20
CA THR A 90 -9.66 -14.27 -23.38
C THR A 90 -11.13 -13.90 -23.24
N GLY A 91 -12.01 -14.89 -23.17
CA GLY A 91 -13.43 -14.71 -22.88
C GLY A 91 -14.24 -14.08 -24.00
N GLY A 92 -13.74 -13.99 -25.24
CA GLY A 92 -14.50 -13.42 -26.35
C GLY A 92 -15.84 -14.13 -26.60
N CYS A 93 -16.68 -13.61 -27.49
CA CYS A 93 -17.96 -14.24 -27.83
C CYS A 93 -18.37 -13.87 -29.26
N ASN A 94 -19.22 -14.69 -29.87
CA ASN A 94 -19.86 -14.32 -31.13
C ASN A 94 -20.60 -12.99 -30.96
N GLY A 95 -20.46 -12.05 -31.91
CA GLY A 95 -21.01 -10.69 -31.84
C GLY A 95 -20.03 -9.61 -31.35
N GLY A 96 -18.89 -9.99 -30.77
CA GLY A 96 -17.83 -9.06 -30.38
C GLY A 96 -18.16 -8.36 -29.06
N LEU A 97 -18.29 -7.02 -29.06
CA LEU A 97 -18.56 -6.25 -27.83
C LEU A 97 -19.92 -6.65 -27.24
N LEU A 98 -20.93 -6.69 -28.10
CA LEU A 98 -22.27 -7.16 -27.80
C LEU A 98 -22.36 -8.63 -28.19
N CYS A 99 -22.36 -9.53 -27.20
CA CYS A 99 -22.51 -10.94 -27.50
C CYS A 99 -23.85 -11.22 -28.18
N ASP A 100 -23.84 -12.09 -29.17
CA ASP A 100 -25.03 -12.59 -29.84
C ASP A 100 -25.90 -13.36 -28.83
N SER A 101 -27.20 -13.08 -28.81
CA SER A 101 -28.10 -13.62 -27.79
C SER A 101 -28.41 -15.11 -27.94
N HIS A 102 -28.03 -15.75 -29.05
CA HIS A 102 -28.30 -17.17 -29.32
C HIS A 102 -27.02 -18.02 -29.35
N THR A 103 -25.88 -17.41 -29.69
CA THR A 103 -24.61 -18.11 -29.93
C THR A 103 -23.44 -17.53 -29.13
N GLY A 104 -23.66 -16.48 -28.35
CA GLY A 104 -22.62 -15.70 -27.68
C GLY A 104 -22.25 -16.18 -26.28
N THR A 105 -21.81 -17.43 -26.12
CA THR A 105 -21.16 -17.88 -24.88
C THR A 105 -19.70 -17.38 -24.80
N GLY A 106 -19.08 -17.47 -23.62
CA GLY A 106 -17.66 -17.14 -23.46
C GLY A 106 -16.76 -18.13 -24.20
N VAL A 107 -15.76 -17.62 -24.90
CA VAL A 107 -14.68 -18.39 -25.52
C VAL A 107 -13.60 -18.66 -24.47
N PRO A 108 -13.34 -19.94 -24.14
CA PRO A 108 -12.32 -20.34 -23.18
C PRO A 108 -10.89 -19.83 -23.53
N PRO A 109 -10.07 -19.46 -22.54
CA PRO A 109 -10.35 -19.56 -21.12
C PRO A 109 -11.22 -18.40 -20.59
N ALA A 110 -12.20 -18.72 -19.74
CA ALA A 110 -13.08 -17.73 -19.12
C ALA A 110 -13.56 -18.20 -17.74
N SER A 111 -13.32 -17.38 -16.70
CA SER A 111 -14.02 -17.54 -15.42
C SER A 111 -15.45 -17.00 -15.59
N VAL A 112 -16.46 -17.79 -15.27
CA VAL A 112 -17.88 -17.43 -15.49
C VAL A 112 -18.64 -17.41 -14.17
N ALA A 113 -19.53 -16.44 -14.00
CA ALA A 113 -20.52 -16.44 -12.93
C ALA A 113 -21.88 -16.86 -13.49
N GLU A 114 -22.54 -17.82 -12.85
CA GLU A 114 -23.76 -18.47 -13.35
C GLU A 114 -24.92 -18.37 -12.35
N TRP A 115 -26.15 -18.27 -12.87
CA TRP A 115 -27.37 -18.20 -12.06
C TRP A 115 -28.54 -19.01 -12.65
N THR A 116 -29.32 -19.60 -11.75
CA THR A 116 -30.73 -19.94 -11.95
C THR A 116 -31.54 -19.40 -10.79
N LEU A 117 -32.22 -18.27 -11.01
CA LEU A 117 -33.04 -17.59 -10.00
C LEU A 117 -34.46 -18.17 -9.94
N SER A 118 -35.01 -18.21 -8.72
CA SER A 118 -36.36 -18.74 -8.43
C SER A 118 -36.59 -20.11 -9.09
N ALA A 119 -35.67 -21.06 -8.83
CA ALA A 119 -35.81 -22.43 -9.28
C ALA A 119 -37.06 -23.10 -8.66
N SER A 120 -37.44 -24.27 -9.20
CA SER A 120 -38.68 -24.97 -8.83
C SER A 120 -38.74 -25.42 -7.36
N ASP A 121 -37.60 -25.48 -6.69
CA ASP A 121 -37.44 -25.80 -5.27
C ASP A 121 -37.51 -24.57 -4.35
N GLY A 122 -37.72 -23.37 -4.90
CA GLY A 122 -37.76 -22.11 -4.14
C GLY A 122 -36.38 -21.56 -3.79
N LEU A 123 -35.32 -22.04 -4.43
CA LEU A 123 -33.94 -21.56 -4.25
C LEU A 123 -33.46 -20.75 -5.47
N ASP A 124 -32.52 -19.86 -5.21
CA ASP A 124 -31.61 -19.33 -6.23
C ASP A 124 -30.33 -20.15 -6.20
N TRP A 125 -29.95 -20.66 -7.36
CA TRP A 125 -28.71 -21.40 -7.57
C TRP A 125 -27.71 -20.49 -8.25
N TYR A 126 -26.48 -20.45 -7.75
CA TYR A 126 -25.41 -19.64 -8.33
C TYR A 126 -24.03 -20.19 -8.01
N ASP A 127 -23.08 -19.90 -8.90
CA ASP A 127 -21.72 -20.36 -8.79
C ASP A 127 -20.74 -19.50 -9.59
N VAL A 128 -19.45 -19.67 -9.27
CA VAL A 128 -18.34 -19.26 -10.13
C VAL A 128 -17.79 -20.54 -10.73
N SER A 129 -17.63 -20.57 -12.04
CA SER A 129 -17.24 -21.74 -12.82
C SER A 129 -15.94 -21.49 -13.58
N LEU A 130 -15.01 -22.44 -13.45
CA LEU A 130 -13.75 -22.55 -14.18
C LEU A 130 -13.75 -23.75 -15.14
N VAL A 131 -14.93 -24.32 -15.42
CA VAL A 131 -15.09 -25.40 -16.42
C VAL A 131 -14.53 -24.95 -17.78
N ASP A 132 -14.81 -23.69 -18.11
CA ASP A 132 -14.31 -22.97 -19.28
C ASP A 132 -12.90 -22.41 -19.09
N GLY A 133 -12.17 -22.82 -18.05
CA GLY A 133 -10.86 -22.28 -17.68
C GLY A 133 -10.94 -21.00 -16.86
N TYR A 134 -9.81 -20.30 -16.75
CA TYR A 134 -9.64 -19.12 -15.91
C TYR A 134 -9.04 -17.96 -16.71
N ASN A 135 -9.54 -16.75 -16.52
CA ASN A 135 -8.92 -15.53 -17.09
C ASN A 135 -8.89 -14.33 -16.14
N LEU A 136 -9.83 -14.27 -15.19
CA LEU A 136 -9.93 -13.21 -14.19
C LEU A 136 -10.35 -13.81 -12.84
N PRO A 137 -9.87 -13.27 -11.71
CA PRO A 137 -10.44 -13.59 -10.41
C PRO A 137 -11.92 -13.17 -10.41
N MET A 138 -12.79 -13.94 -9.77
CA MET A 138 -14.24 -13.65 -9.74
C MET A 138 -14.93 -14.14 -8.46
N SER A 139 -15.90 -13.37 -8.00
CA SER A 139 -16.75 -13.67 -6.86
C SER A 139 -18.16 -13.15 -7.06
N ILE A 140 -19.12 -13.88 -6.47
CA ILE A 140 -20.51 -13.49 -6.34
C ILE A 140 -20.79 -13.28 -4.85
N THR A 141 -21.04 -12.05 -4.45
CA THR A 141 -21.52 -11.70 -3.11
C THR A 141 -22.96 -11.21 -3.18
N ASN A 142 -23.65 -11.21 -2.04
CA ASN A 142 -25.04 -10.77 -1.96
C ASN A 142 -25.30 -9.95 -0.69
N ASN A 143 -26.36 -9.16 -0.71
CA ASN A 143 -26.76 -8.28 0.40
C ASN A 143 -27.58 -8.98 1.51
N VAL A 144 -27.84 -10.29 1.40
CA VAL A 144 -28.72 -11.03 2.32
C VAL A 144 -28.02 -12.15 3.10
N GLY A 145 -26.69 -12.17 3.06
CA GLY A 145 -25.84 -13.05 3.86
C GLY A 145 -25.88 -14.52 3.42
N CYS A 146 -26.21 -14.82 2.16
CA CYS A 146 -26.01 -16.15 1.58
C CYS A 146 -24.54 -16.38 1.24
N GLU A 147 -24.16 -17.64 1.02
CA GLU A 147 -22.77 -18.06 0.77
C GLU A 147 -22.12 -17.34 -0.43
N VAL A 148 -20.80 -17.20 -0.42
CA VAL A 148 -20.05 -16.52 -1.49
C VAL A 148 -19.54 -17.55 -2.50
N ALA A 149 -19.85 -17.41 -3.78
CA ALA A 149 -19.17 -18.18 -4.83
C ALA A 149 -17.87 -17.46 -5.20
N SER A 150 -16.72 -18.14 -5.27
CA SER A 150 -15.47 -17.44 -5.60
C SER A 150 -14.33 -18.33 -6.11
N CYS A 151 -13.54 -17.73 -7.00
CA CYS A 151 -12.16 -18.11 -7.32
C CYS A 151 -11.28 -16.87 -7.17
N ALA A 152 -10.51 -16.80 -6.07
CA ALA A 152 -9.88 -15.57 -5.62
C ALA A 152 -8.42 -15.37 -5.95
N VAL A 153 -7.76 -16.45 -6.32
CA VAL A 153 -6.35 -16.43 -6.67
C VAL A 153 -6.21 -16.02 -8.13
N ASP A 154 -5.14 -15.27 -8.44
CA ASP A 154 -4.70 -15.15 -9.82
C ASP A 154 -4.02 -16.44 -10.27
N LEU A 155 -4.73 -17.26 -11.06
CA LEU A 155 -4.19 -18.53 -11.54
C LEU A 155 -3.22 -18.35 -12.70
N GLY A 156 -3.16 -17.17 -13.35
CA GLY A 156 -2.30 -16.92 -14.52
C GLY A 156 -0.80 -17.21 -14.25
N PRO A 157 -0.18 -16.58 -13.24
CA PRO A 157 1.24 -16.76 -12.92
C PRO A 157 1.65 -18.21 -12.64
N ASP A 158 0.84 -18.95 -11.90
CA ASP A 158 1.12 -20.32 -11.44
C ASP A 158 0.38 -21.40 -12.25
N CYS A 159 -0.21 -21.04 -13.40
CA CYS A 159 -0.90 -22.00 -14.25
C CYS A 159 0.08 -23.08 -14.76
N PRO A 160 -0.29 -24.38 -14.71
CA PRO A 160 0.54 -25.45 -15.25
C PRO A 160 0.90 -25.21 -16.70
N ALA A 161 2.13 -25.52 -17.10
CA ALA A 161 2.65 -25.20 -18.43
C ALA A 161 1.77 -25.71 -19.58
N ALA A 162 1.16 -26.90 -19.43
CA ALA A 162 0.25 -27.49 -20.43
C ALA A 162 -1.07 -26.71 -20.63
N LEU A 163 -1.45 -25.87 -19.65
CA LEU A 163 -2.70 -25.12 -19.61
C LEU A 163 -2.49 -23.61 -19.79
N LYS A 164 -1.25 -23.14 -19.62
CA LYS A 164 -0.91 -21.73 -19.46
C LYS A 164 -1.06 -20.94 -20.74
N GLY A 165 -1.75 -19.82 -20.63
CA GLY A 165 -1.99 -18.89 -21.71
C GLY A 165 -3.47 -18.72 -22.04
N PRO A 166 -3.81 -17.80 -22.94
CA PRO A 166 -2.91 -17.04 -23.81
C PRO A 166 -2.07 -15.96 -23.11
N TYR A 167 -1.08 -15.41 -23.80
CA TYR A 167 -0.16 -14.38 -23.29
C TYR A 167 -0.47 -13.01 -23.91
N ASP A 168 -0.41 -11.94 -23.12
CA ASP A 168 -0.51 -10.58 -23.66
C ASP A 168 0.80 -10.09 -24.28
N SER A 169 0.81 -8.86 -24.78
CA SER A 169 1.96 -8.23 -25.41
C SER A 169 3.17 -8.03 -24.49
N SER A 170 2.98 -8.11 -23.16
CA SER A 170 4.06 -8.05 -22.18
C SER A 170 4.66 -9.43 -21.87
N GLY A 171 4.06 -10.50 -22.41
CA GLY A 171 4.40 -11.87 -22.07
C GLY A 171 3.72 -12.37 -20.79
N PHE A 172 2.72 -11.66 -20.26
CA PHE A 172 1.98 -12.11 -19.08
C PHE A 172 0.90 -13.14 -19.47
N PRO A 173 0.80 -14.29 -18.79
CA PRO A 173 -0.25 -15.29 -19.03
C PRO A 173 -1.62 -14.79 -18.56
N VAL A 174 -2.42 -14.23 -19.46
CA VAL A 174 -3.74 -13.66 -19.13
C VAL A 174 -4.84 -14.71 -18.93
N GLY A 175 -4.52 -15.99 -19.14
CA GLY A 175 -5.45 -17.09 -18.95
C GLY A 175 -4.78 -18.43 -18.58
N CYS A 176 -5.61 -19.36 -18.13
CA CYS A 176 -5.28 -20.74 -17.82
C CYS A 176 -6.43 -21.62 -18.32
N LYS A 177 -6.18 -22.46 -19.34
CA LYS A 177 -7.20 -23.35 -19.91
C LYS A 177 -7.56 -24.47 -18.93
N SER A 178 -8.79 -24.96 -18.98
CA SER A 178 -9.09 -26.27 -18.37
C SER A 178 -8.45 -27.38 -19.20
N ALA A 179 -8.29 -28.57 -18.62
CA ALA A 179 -7.73 -29.72 -19.34
C ALA A 179 -8.53 -30.07 -20.62
N CYS A 180 -9.86 -29.85 -20.58
CA CYS A 180 -10.73 -30.00 -21.75
C CYS A 180 -10.32 -29.08 -22.90
N PHE A 181 -10.19 -27.78 -22.65
CA PHE A 181 -9.86 -26.79 -23.70
C PHE A 181 -8.38 -26.75 -24.08
N ALA A 182 -7.50 -27.30 -23.24
CA ALA A 182 -6.14 -27.64 -23.63
C ALA A 182 -6.07 -28.92 -24.48
N ASN A 183 -7.19 -29.66 -24.62
CA ASN A 183 -7.32 -30.89 -25.39
C ASN A 183 -6.24 -31.93 -25.04
N LEU A 184 -5.99 -32.12 -23.74
CA LEU A 184 -4.85 -32.93 -23.26
C LEU A 184 -4.96 -34.43 -23.59
N ASP A 185 -6.17 -34.94 -23.78
CA ASP A 185 -6.45 -36.32 -24.21
C ASP A 185 -6.66 -36.45 -25.73
N GLY A 186 -6.66 -35.33 -26.46
CA GLY A 186 -6.76 -35.30 -27.92
C GLY A 186 -8.17 -35.48 -28.50
N ASN A 187 -9.23 -35.66 -27.69
CA ASN A 187 -10.59 -35.89 -28.19
C ASN A 187 -11.68 -35.27 -27.32
N GLN A 188 -11.92 -33.97 -27.46
CA GLN A 188 -12.97 -33.28 -26.70
C GLN A 188 -14.39 -33.85 -26.87
N ALA A 189 -14.68 -34.62 -27.92
CA ALA A 189 -16.02 -35.20 -28.15
C ALA A 189 -16.30 -36.46 -27.31
N ASP A 190 -15.26 -37.14 -26.85
CA ASP A 190 -15.32 -38.33 -25.98
C ASP A 190 -14.13 -38.32 -25.03
N SER A 191 -14.24 -37.48 -23.99
CA SER A 191 -13.11 -37.10 -23.12
C SER A 191 -13.52 -37.09 -21.66
N GLY A 192 -12.67 -37.69 -20.81
CA GLY A 192 -12.77 -37.56 -19.36
C GLY A 192 -12.50 -36.13 -18.87
N ASN A 193 -11.66 -35.36 -19.57
CA ASN A 193 -11.43 -33.95 -19.23
C ASN A 193 -12.63 -33.05 -19.53
N CYS A 194 -13.44 -33.39 -20.54
CA CYS A 194 -14.62 -32.64 -20.96
C CYS A 194 -15.95 -33.22 -20.43
N CYS A 195 -15.91 -34.38 -19.77
CA CYS A 195 -17.09 -35.18 -19.42
C CYS A 195 -18.06 -35.34 -20.61
N SER A 196 -17.53 -35.72 -21.76
CA SER A 196 -18.26 -35.85 -23.03
C SER A 196 -18.26 -37.29 -23.53
N GLY A 197 -19.13 -37.60 -24.50
CA GLY A 197 -19.20 -38.94 -25.10
C GLY A 197 -19.52 -40.04 -24.07
N SER A 198 -18.66 -41.05 -23.99
CA SER A 198 -18.75 -42.15 -23.03
C SER A 198 -18.51 -41.71 -21.57
N HIS A 199 -18.06 -40.48 -21.34
CA HIS A 199 -17.84 -39.87 -20.04
C HIS A 199 -18.97 -38.90 -19.62
N ASN A 200 -20.13 -38.88 -20.27
CA ASN A 200 -21.19 -37.89 -20.06
C ASN A 200 -22.11 -38.13 -18.84
N THR A 201 -21.62 -38.82 -17.80
CA THR A 201 -22.33 -39.01 -16.53
C THR A 201 -21.38 -38.87 -15.34
N PRO A 202 -21.87 -38.51 -14.14
CA PRO A 202 -21.02 -38.44 -12.94
C PRO A 202 -20.29 -39.76 -12.63
N ALA A 203 -20.92 -40.91 -12.94
CA ALA A 203 -20.32 -42.22 -12.71
C ALA A 203 -19.15 -42.52 -13.68
N THR A 204 -19.23 -42.00 -14.90
CA THR A 204 -18.23 -42.22 -15.96
C THR A 204 -17.19 -41.10 -16.07
N CYS A 205 -17.41 -39.95 -15.41
CA CYS A 205 -16.48 -38.83 -15.31
C CYS A 205 -16.26 -38.42 -13.84
N PRO A 206 -15.57 -39.27 -13.05
CA PRO A 206 -15.22 -38.92 -11.68
C PRO A 206 -14.15 -37.80 -11.67
N PRO A 207 -14.02 -37.02 -10.57
CA PRO A 207 -12.98 -36.00 -10.45
C PRO A 207 -11.56 -36.52 -10.71
N SER A 208 -11.29 -37.78 -10.34
CA SER A 208 -9.99 -38.44 -10.57
C SER A 208 -9.67 -38.70 -12.05
N GLY A 209 -10.69 -38.69 -12.91
CA GLY A 209 -10.56 -38.79 -14.36
C GLY A 209 -10.33 -37.45 -15.06
N VAL A 210 -10.44 -36.32 -14.34
CA VAL A 210 -10.23 -34.97 -14.87
C VAL A 210 -8.82 -34.50 -14.51
N GLN A 211 -7.95 -34.33 -15.53
CA GLN A 211 -6.59 -33.85 -15.30
C GLN A 211 -6.60 -32.43 -14.74
N TYR A 212 -5.67 -32.16 -13.81
CA TYR A 212 -5.55 -30.88 -13.10
C TYR A 212 -6.77 -30.45 -12.27
N TYR A 213 -7.73 -31.35 -12.00
CA TYR A 213 -8.85 -31.09 -11.08
C TYR A 213 -8.37 -30.53 -9.75
N SER A 214 -7.41 -31.19 -9.10
CA SER A 214 -6.85 -30.75 -7.81
C SER A 214 -6.18 -29.39 -7.90
N TYR A 215 -5.45 -29.08 -8.97
CA TYR A 215 -4.82 -27.78 -9.15
C TYR A 215 -5.83 -26.62 -9.06
N PHE A 216 -6.94 -26.73 -9.80
CA PHE A 216 -8.00 -25.72 -9.79
C PHE A 216 -8.78 -25.75 -8.48
N LYS A 217 -9.16 -26.93 -8.00
CA LYS A 217 -10.01 -27.06 -6.81
C LYS A 217 -9.30 -26.60 -5.54
N ASP A 218 -8.02 -26.93 -5.38
CA ASP A 218 -7.23 -26.53 -4.20
C ASP A 218 -7.05 -25.01 -4.14
N ARG A 219 -6.94 -24.33 -5.30
CA ARG A 219 -6.74 -22.86 -5.37
C ARG A 219 -8.06 -22.09 -5.37
N CYS A 220 -9.12 -22.69 -5.88
CA CYS A 220 -10.45 -22.10 -5.96
C CYS A 220 -11.50 -23.07 -5.38
N PRO A 221 -11.46 -23.33 -4.06
CA PRO A 221 -12.29 -24.35 -3.42
C PRO A 221 -13.79 -24.03 -3.48
N ARG A 222 -14.16 -22.76 -3.70
CA ARG A 222 -15.54 -22.25 -3.73
C ARG A 222 -16.10 -22.06 -5.13
N SER A 223 -15.54 -22.77 -6.11
CA SER A 223 -15.91 -22.71 -7.52
C SER A 223 -16.13 -24.10 -8.11
N TYR A 224 -16.91 -24.16 -9.19
CA TYR A 224 -16.91 -25.30 -10.13
C TYR A 224 -15.60 -25.33 -10.88
N VAL A 225 -14.96 -26.50 -10.96
CA VAL A 225 -13.75 -26.68 -11.78
C VAL A 225 -13.90 -27.75 -12.87
N TYR A 226 -15.00 -28.50 -12.86
CA TYR A 226 -15.39 -29.46 -13.91
C TYR A 226 -16.91 -29.73 -13.88
N ALA A 227 -17.47 -30.43 -14.86
CA ALA A 227 -18.92 -30.50 -15.10
C ALA A 227 -19.78 -31.14 -13.99
N TYR A 228 -19.23 -32.01 -13.12
CA TYR A 228 -19.98 -32.73 -12.08
C TYR A 228 -19.46 -32.45 -10.65
N ASP A 229 -18.99 -31.23 -10.41
CA ASP A 229 -18.32 -30.84 -9.16
C ASP A 229 -19.26 -30.66 -7.96
N GLU A 230 -20.55 -30.94 -8.11
CA GLU A 230 -21.55 -30.87 -7.03
C GLU A 230 -21.15 -31.73 -5.83
N SER A 231 -20.53 -32.90 -6.09
CA SER A 231 -20.11 -33.82 -5.04
C SER A 231 -19.02 -33.25 -4.12
N SER A 232 -18.36 -32.14 -4.49
CA SER A 232 -17.41 -31.45 -3.63
C SER A 232 -18.09 -30.74 -2.45
N GLY A 233 -19.39 -30.44 -2.56
CA GLY A 233 -20.15 -29.66 -1.57
C GLY A 233 -19.75 -28.17 -1.51
N THR A 234 -18.92 -27.70 -2.43
CA THR A 234 -18.36 -26.33 -2.41
C THR A 234 -18.33 -25.67 -3.79
N ALA A 235 -18.90 -26.30 -4.82
CA ALA A 235 -18.95 -25.78 -6.18
C ALA A 235 -20.20 -24.94 -6.45
N LEU A 236 -21.34 -25.37 -5.92
CA LEU A 236 -22.66 -24.80 -6.16
C LEU A 236 -23.24 -24.21 -4.87
N TRP A 237 -23.74 -22.98 -4.94
CA TRP A 237 -24.27 -22.26 -3.79
C TRP A 237 -25.76 -21.97 -3.96
N THR A 238 -26.48 -21.94 -2.85
CA THR A 238 -27.92 -21.68 -2.83
C THR A 238 -28.29 -20.54 -1.91
N CYS A 239 -29.28 -19.75 -2.30
CA CYS A 239 -29.91 -18.74 -1.46
C CYS A 239 -31.43 -18.87 -1.53
N PRO A 240 -32.20 -18.71 -0.44
CA PRO A 240 -33.66 -18.75 -0.54
C PRO A 240 -34.19 -17.66 -1.48
N ALA A 241 -34.95 -18.04 -2.51
CA ALA A 241 -35.44 -17.10 -3.53
C ALA A 241 -36.36 -16.01 -2.94
N SER A 242 -37.01 -16.31 -1.81
CA SER A 242 -37.82 -15.35 -1.06
C SER A 242 -37.04 -14.14 -0.54
N LYS A 243 -35.72 -14.27 -0.37
CA LYS A 243 -34.85 -13.16 0.08
C LYS A 243 -34.57 -12.13 -1.01
N LYS A 244 -34.84 -12.45 -2.29
CA LYS A 244 -34.60 -11.57 -3.45
C LYS A 244 -33.20 -10.91 -3.42
N ALA A 245 -32.18 -11.75 -3.31
CA ALA A 245 -30.80 -11.31 -3.15
C ALA A 245 -30.33 -10.39 -4.30
N ASP A 246 -29.86 -9.19 -3.95
CA ASP A 246 -29.08 -8.34 -4.86
C ASP A 246 -27.65 -8.89 -4.91
N SER A 247 -27.10 -9.04 -6.11
CA SER A 247 -25.81 -9.69 -6.32
C SER A 247 -24.75 -8.68 -6.77
N THR A 248 -23.53 -8.83 -6.24
CA THR A 248 -22.35 -8.09 -6.73
C THR A 248 -21.34 -9.08 -7.29
N ILE A 249 -20.99 -8.88 -8.56
CA ILE A 249 -19.94 -9.57 -9.28
C ILE A 249 -18.72 -8.67 -9.28
N SER A 250 -17.62 -9.19 -8.77
CA SER A 250 -16.33 -8.52 -8.85
C SER A 250 -15.24 -9.57 -8.79
N PRO A 251 -14.00 -9.30 -9.25
CA PRO A 251 -12.86 -10.01 -8.69
C PRO A 251 -13.06 -10.05 -7.18
N PRO A 252 -12.89 -11.19 -6.49
CA PRO A 252 -12.92 -11.20 -5.06
C PRO A 252 -11.88 -10.20 -4.70
N SER A 253 -12.41 -9.08 -4.28
CA SER A 253 -11.92 -8.43 -3.14
C SER A 253 -11.74 -9.60 -2.17
N SER A 254 -10.49 -9.99 -1.93
CA SER A 254 -10.04 -9.90 -0.55
C SER A 254 -10.60 -8.55 -0.14
N SER A 255 -11.83 -8.53 0.44
CA SER A 255 -12.52 -7.25 0.57
C SER A 255 -11.50 -6.37 1.22
N PRO A 256 -11.28 -5.13 0.72
CA PRO A 256 -10.50 -4.21 1.48
C PRO A 256 -10.96 -4.37 2.92
N ASP A 257 -12.25 -4.46 3.25
CA ASP A 257 -12.67 -4.69 4.64
C ASP A 257 -12.13 -5.95 5.37
N ASN A 258 -11.95 -7.12 4.73
CA ASN A 258 -11.64 -8.40 5.41
C ASN A 258 -10.19 -8.91 5.27
N THR A 259 -9.39 -8.38 4.35
CA THR A 259 -7.96 -8.77 4.28
C THR A 259 -7.26 -8.23 5.52
N PRO A 260 -6.58 -9.00 6.38
CA PRO A 260 -5.87 -8.40 7.51
C PRO A 260 -4.91 -7.29 7.03
N VAL A 261 -4.94 -6.11 7.67
CA VAL A 261 -4.01 -5.03 7.34
C VAL A 261 -2.70 -5.33 8.03
N GLU A 262 -1.93 -6.25 7.51
CA GLU A 262 -0.71 -6.68 8.17
C GLU A 262 0.50 -6.36 7.31
N ILE A 263 1.55 -5.90 7.99
CA ILE A 263 2.87 -5.84 7.40
C ILE A 263 3.48 -7.23 7.54
N THR A 264 3.82 -7.83 6.40
CA THR A 264 4.40 -9.17 6.32
C THR A 264 5.77 -9.10 5.65
N ASN A 265 6.55 -10.17 5.79
CA ASN A 265 7.88 -10.30 5.18
C ASN A 265 8.83 -9.14 5.55
N LEU A 266 8.72 -8.56 6.74
CA LEU A 266 9.56 -7.43 7.15
C LEU A 266 11.05 -7.81 7.13
N LYS A 267 11.86 -7.05 6.40
CA LYS A 267 13.32 -7.20 6.33
C LYS A 267 13.98 -5.84 6.50
N ALA A 268 14.91 -5.72 7.44
CA ALA A 268 15.72 -4.52 7.62
C ALA A 268 16.93 -4.61 6.68
N LEU A 269 17.00 -3.70 5.70
CA LEU A 269 18.03 -3.73 4.65
C LEU A 269 19.21 -2.80 4.96
N GLY A 270 19.01 -1.78 5.79
CA GLY A 270 20.08 -0.88 6.17
C GLY A 270 19.66 0.10 7.26
N SER A 271 20.65 0.76 7.83
CA SER A 271 20.46 1.89 8.74
C SER A 271 21.63 2.84 8.63
N TYR A 272 21.41 4.10 8.99
CA TYR A 272 22.48 5.08 9.07
C TYR A 272 22.19 6.18 10.09
N ASN A 273 23.23 6.80 10.63
CA ASN A 273 23.13 8.12 11.26
C ASN A 273 23.71 9.16 10.31
N TRP A 274 23.14 10.35 10.30
CA TRP A 274 23.86 11.51 9.79
C TRP A 274 25.02 11.88 10.71
N ILE A 275 26.07 12.50 10.17
CA ILE A 275 27.12 13.13 10.97
C ILE A 275 26.93 14.65 10.92
N GLU A 276 27.12 15.32 12.05
CA GLU A 276 27.22 16.78 12.10
C GLU A 276 28.56 17.23 11.50
N ASP A 277 28.56 17.48 10.19
CA ASP A 277 29.72 17.84 9.38
C ASP A 277 29.27 18.74 8.20
N GLU A 278 30.19 19.57 7.70
CA GLU A 278 29.98 20.45 6.54
C GLU A 278 29.79 19.64 5.25
N ILE A 279 30.53 18.52 5.13
CA ILE A 279 30.40 17.59 4.02
C ILE A 279 29.35 16.54 4.39
N PRO A 280 28.34 16.27 3.54
CA PRO A 280 27.35 15.21 3.79
C PRO A 280 28.03 13.88 4.12
N THR A 281 27.87 13.43 5.36
CA THR A 281 28.57 12.26 5.89
C THR A 281 27.62 11.42 6.73
N ILE A 282 27.68 10.09 6.60
CA ILE A 282 26.85 9.14 7.35
C ILE A 282 27.68 8.05 8.03
N ALA A 283 27.17 7.48 9.11
CA ALA A 283 27.70 6.28 9.74
C ALA A 283 26.82 5.08 9.39
N ILE A 284 27.42 3.98 8.93
CA ILE A 284 26.71 2.76 8.47
C ILE A 284 27.36 1.49 9.07
N PRO A 285 26.59 0.55 9.65
CA PRO A 285 25.22 0.72 10.10
C PRO A 285 25.05 1.89 11.09
N GLY A 286 23.86 2.49 11.09
CA GLY A 286 23.53 3.47 12.12
C GLY A 286 23.31 2.79 13.49
N ARG A 287 23.44 3.57 14.55
CA ARG A 287 22.99 3.26 15.91
C ARG A 287 22.05 4.35 16.42
N PRO A 288 20.83 4.03 16.89
CA PRO A 288 19.94 5.00 17.53
C PRO A 288 20.43 5.32 18.96
N ALA A 289 20.01 6.49 19.46
CA ALA A 289 20.24 6.85 20.85
C ALA A 289 19.54 5.86 21.79
N VAL A 290 20.11 5.60 22.97
CA VAL A 290 19.52 4.68 23.95
C VAL A 290 18.56 5.44 24.85
N TRP A 291 17.35 4.91 25.06
CA TRP A 291 16.40 5.51 25.99
C TRP A 291 16.97 5.53 27.42
N LYS A 292 16.86 6.69 28.05
CA LYS A 292 17.26 6.93 29.44
C LYS A 292 16.04 7.30 30.28
N ASP A 293 15.74 6.46 31.28
CA ASP A 293 14.67 6.77 32.22
C ASP A 293 15.01 8.00 33.06
N GLN A 294 14.02 8.88 33.21
CA GLN A 294 14.13 10.15 33.91
C GLN A 294 13.05 10.22 35.00
N SER A 295 13.39 10.77 36.17
CA SER A 295 12.42 11.02 37.23
C SER A 295 11.49 12.17 36.84
N LEU A 296 10.18 11.96 36.98
CA LEU A 296 9.18 13.00 36.74
C LEU A 296 9.00 13.92 37.98
N PRO A 297 8.66 15.21 37.79
CA PRO A 297 8.41 15.89 36.51
C PRO A 297 9.70 16.39 35.84
N ILE A 298 9.76 16.32 34.51
CA ILE A 298 10.90 16.86 33.73
C ILE A 298 10.59 18.29 33.31
N ARG A 299 11.40 19.27 33.71
CA ARG A 299 11.24 20.66 33.27
C ARG A 299 11.67 20.83 31.81
N LEU A 300 10.76 21.26 30.96
CA LEU A 300 11.03 21.51 29.54
C LEU A 300 11.53 22.95 29.34
N ARG A 301 12.45 23.13 28.38
CA ARG A 301 12.88 24.43 27.88
C ARG A 301 12.44 24.59 26.43
N GLU A 302 12.21 25.81 25.97
CA GLU A 302 11.79 26.05 24.59
C GLU A 302 12.87 25.66 23.59
N ASP A 303 12.50 24.90 22.54
CA ASP A 303 13.35 24.70 21.37
C ASP A 303 13.32 25.97 20.50
N LEU A 304 14.49 26.57 20.26
CA LEU A 304 14.65 27.77 19.46
C LEU A 304 15.50 27.48 18.20
N GLY A 305 15.03 27.89 17.02
CA GLY A 305 15.78 27.72 15.77
C GLY A 305 14.89 27.57 14.53
N ALA A 306 15.44 26.99 13.46
CA ALA A 306 14.68 26.72 12.24
C ALA A 306 14.13 25.27 12.25
N PRO A 307 12.83 25.04 12.02
CA PRO A 307 12.30 23.68 11.88
C PRO A 307 12.85 23.05 10.59
N PHE A 308 13.53 21.90 10.73
CA PHE A 308 13.90 21.04 9.60
C PHE A 308 12.91 19.88 9.54
N PHE A 309 12.36 19.59 8.35
CA PHE A 309 11.34 18.54 8.16
C PHE A 309 11.90 17.23 7.57
N ASP A 310 13.03 17.31 6.85
CA ASP A 310 13.78 16.17 6.31
C ASP A 310 15.28 16.51 6.24
N GLU A 311 16.13 15.65 6.81
CA GLU A 311 17.58 15.88 6.90
C GLU A 311 18.28 15.70 5.55
N ASN A 312 17.79 14.82 4.66
CA ASN A 312 18.38 14.63 3.32
C ASN A 312 18.15 15.89 2.45
N ILE A 313 16.96 16.50 2.56
CA ILE A 313 16.66 17.79 1.90
C ILE A 313 17.49 18.92 2.52
N ALA A 314 17.57 18.99 3.86
CA ALA A 314 18.29 20.05 4.56
C ALA A 314 19.80 20.05 4.28
N ARG A 315 20.39 18.87 4.08
CA ARG A 315 21.81 18.69 3.74
C ARG A 315 22.09 18.83 2.24
N ASN A 316 21.07 19.22 1.46
CA ASN A 316 21.15 19.55 0.03
C ASN A 316 21.80 18.45 -0.81
N ILE A 317 21.41 17.20 -0.54
CA ILE A 317 21.86 16.06 -1.33
C ILE A 317 21.09 16.13 -2.65
N GLY A 318 21.80 16.19 -3.78
CA GLY A 318 21.16 16.31 -5.09
C GLY A 318 20.14 15.20 -5.40
N PHE A 319 20.29 14.03 -4.74
CA PHE A 319 19.46 12.84 -4.89
C PHE A 319 18.98 12.36 -3.51
N LEU A 320 17.69 12.54 -3.22
CA LEU A 320 17.15 12.38 -1.86
C LEU A 320 17.21 10.95 -1.30
N LEU A 321 17.22 9.94 -2.15
CA LEU A 321 17.20 8.52 -1.76
C LEU A 321 18.54 7.80 -2.03
N GLU A 322 19.55 8.50 -2.56
CA GLU A 322 20.87 7.90 -2.85
C GLU A 322 21.58 7.47 -1.57
N THR A 323 21.41 8.25 -0.49
CA THR A 323 21.88 7.90 0.85
C THR A 323 21.32 6.56 1.31
N ASP A 324 20.06 6.27 0.97
CA ASP A 324 19.39 5.04 1.38
C ASP A 324 19.99 3.84 0.63
N LEU A 325 20.24 3.98 -0.67
CA LEU A 325 20.90 2.94 -1.47
C LEU A 325 22.33 2.67 -0.98
N LEU A 326 23.12 3.72 -0.74
CA LEU A 326 24.47 3.58 -0.19
C LEU A 326 24.45 2.83 1.15
N ALA A 327 23.51 3.15 2.05
CA ALA A 327 23.37 2.47 3.32
C ALA A 327 22.98 0.99 3.17
N ILE A 328 22.10 0.65 2.22
CA ILE A 328 21.75 -0.74 1.90
C ILE A 328 22.99 -1.47 1.37
N GLU A 329 23.67 -0.92 0.37
CA GLU A 329 24.83 -1.57 -0.26
C GLU A 329 25.94 -1.85 0.74
N VAL A 330 26.31 -0.86 1.57
CA VAL A 330 27.35 -1.03 2.59
C VAL A 330 26.92 -2.02 3.68
N SER A 331 25.65 -2.01 4.08
CA SER A 331 25.12 -2.93 5.10
C SER A 331 25.05 -4.37 4.60
N GLN A 332 24.77 -4.57 3.31
CA GLN A 332 24.58 -5.90 2.70
C GLN A 332 25.83 -6.41 1.96
N ALA A 333 26.94 -5.66 1.95
CA ALA A 333 28.15 -6.01 1.21
C ALA A 333 28.77 -7.37 1.60
N GLY A 334 28.45 -7.88 2.79
CA GLY A 334 28.91 -9.20 3.27
C GLY A 334 27.98 -10.37 2.90
N ASP A 335 26.81 -10.11 2.32
CA ASP A 335 25.84 -11.12 1.90
C ASP A 335 25.95 -11.35 0.38
N PRO A 336 26.56 -12.46 -0.09
CA PRO A 336 26.73 -12.73 -1.51
C PRO A 336 25.42 -13.08 -2.22
N GLU A 337 24.36 -13.42 -1.49
CA GLU A 337 23.04 -13.73 -2.06
C GLU A 337 22.17 -12.49 -2.21
N PHE A 338 22.52 -11.40 -1.53
CA PHE A 338 21.74 -10.17 -1.56
C PHE A 338 21.84 -9.47 -2.91
N ASP A 339 20.67 -9.23 -3.51
CA ASP A 339 20.52 -8.43 -4.72
C ASP A 339 19.23 -7.63 -4.63
N LEU A 340 19.37 -6.29 -4.53
CA LEU A 340 18.24 -5.38 -4.40
C LEU A 340 17.26 -5.49 -5.59
N SER A 341 17.75 -5.81 -6.79
CA SER A 341 16.91 -5.97 -7.98
C SER A 341 15.98 -7.17 -7.88
N LYS A 342 16.38 -8.21 -7.13
CA LYS A 342 15.59 -9.44 -6.90
C LYS A 342 14.60 -9.30 -5.75
N GLU A 343 14.67 -8.24 -4.95
CA GLU A 343 13.72 -8.00 -3.85
C GLU A 343 12.30 -7.68 -4.36
N ASN A 344 12.12 -7.43 -5.67
CA ASN A 344 10.82 -7.19 -6.30
C ASN A 344 10.03 -6.02 -5.69
N ILE A 345 10.70 -4.91 -5.38
CA ILE A 345 10.07 -3.71 -4.80
C ILE A 345 9.08 -3.05 -5.77
N ASP A 346 7.88 -2.69 -5.30
CA ASP A 346 6.90 -1.94 -6.08
C ASP A 346 7.01 -0.43 -5.83
N ILE A 347 7.18 -0.01 -4.57
CA ILE A 347 7.23 1.40 -4.16
C ILE A 347 8.46 1.66 -3.31
N VAL A 348 9.28 2.64 -3.67
CA VAL A 348 10.37 3.19 -2.86
C VAL A 348 9.96 4.55 -2.34
N THR A 349 9.97 4.78 -1.03
CA THR A 349 9.55 6.08 -0.47
C THR A 349 10.14 6.34 0.92
N ASN A 350 10.06 7.59 1.33
CA ASN A 350 10.19 7.99 2.72
C ASN A 350 8.83 7.87 3.44
N ARG A 351 8.85 7.45 4.72
CA ARG A 351 7.65 7.33 5.56
C ARG A 351 6.88 8.65 5.67
N ASN A 352 7.55 9.80 5.61
CA ASN A 352 6.88 11.11 5.73
C ASN A 352 5.92 11.45 4.57
N SER A 353 6.06 10.79 3.42
CA SER A 353 5.15 10.94 2.27
C SER A 353 3.80 10.25 2.51
N LEU A 354 3.80 9.10 3.19
CA LEU A 354 2.62 8.22 3.30
C LEU A 354 1.46 8.81 4.11
N PRO A 355 1.67 9.47 5.27
CA PRO A 355 0.59 10.15 6.00
C PRO A 355 -0.11 11.25 5.20
N LYS A 356 0.56 11.88 4.23
CA LYS A 356 -0.06 12.88 3.35
C LYS A 356 -1.03 12.23 2.37
N LEU A 357 -0.64 11.10 1.79
CA LEU A 357 -1.50 10.31 0.91
C LEU A 357 -2.69 9.72 1.68
N ILE A 358 -2.50 9.24 2.92
CA ILE A 358 -3.61 8.85 3.80
C ILE A 358 -4.60 10.01 3.97
N LYS A 359 -4.10 11.22 4.26
CA LYS A 359 -4.94 12.41 4.44
C LYS A 359 -5.75 12.75 3.19
N PHE A 360 -5.16 12.64 2.01
CA PHE A 360 -5.89 12.79 0.76
C PHE A 360 -6.99 11.73 0.64
N ALA A 361 -6.64 10.46 0.81
CA ALA A 361 -7.52 9.32 0.54
C ALA A 361 -8.79 9.30 1.43
N ILE A 362 -8.70 9.79 2.66
CA ILE A 362 -9.85 9.89 3.58
C ILE A 362 -10.72 11.14 3.36
N SER A 363 -10.19 12.18 2.72
CA SER A 363 -10.87 13.47 2.61
C SER A 363 -11.85 13.55 1.44
N GLY A 364 -11.85 12.56 0.54
CA GLY A 364 -12.72 12.53 -0.64
C GLY A 364 -12.68 13.81 -1.49
N GLY A 365 -11.56 14.55 -1.46
CA GLY A 365 -11.40 15.83 -2.16
C GLY A 365 -12.21 17.01 -1.59
N ARG A 366 -12.86 16.88 -0.42
CA ARG A 366 -13.71 17.92 0.18
C ARG A 366 -13.21 18.31 1.58
N TYR A 367 -12.06 19.00 1.67
CA TYR A 367 -11.54 19.46 2.97
C TYR A 367 -11.40 20.98 3.03
N GLY A 368 -12.05 21.62 4.01
CA GLY A 368 -11.97 23.07 4.29
C GLY A 368 -10.81 23.46 5.24
N GLY A 369 -9.59 23.01 4.95
CA GLY A 369 -8.39 23.22 5.78
C GLY A 369 -7.68 24.58 5.58
N LYS A 370 -6.61 24.85 6.35
CA LYS A 370 -5.70 26.00 6.12
C LYS A 370 -4.75 25.70 4.96
N TYR A 371 -4.25 26.73 4.24
CA TYR A 371 -3.29 26.62 3.10
C TYR A 371 -2.10 25.66 3.31
N THR A 372 -1.65 25.48 4.55
CA THR A 372 -0.49 24.65 4.91
C THR A 372 -0.74 23.14 4.86
N ASP A 373 -1.90 22.69 4.39
CA ASP A 373 -2.26 21.27 4.21
C ASP A 373 -2.16 20.78 2.75
N GLN A 374 -1.81 21.66 1.81
CA GLN A 374 -1.50 21.27 0.42
C GLN A 374 -0.18 20.49 0.39
N PHE A 375 -0.05 19.55 -0.56
CA PHE A 375 1.20 18.84 -0.77
C PHE A 375 1.39 18.46 -2.23
N ARG A 376 2.65 18.23 -2.58
CA ARG A 376 3.09 17.67 -3.85
C ARG A 376 3.94 16.43 -3.55
N ILE A 377 3.60 15.31 -4.17
CA ILE A 377 4.44 14.10 -4.20
C ILE A 377 4.98 13.98 -5.61
N ASP A 378 6.29 13.96 -5.73
CA ASP A 378 6.92 13.67 -6.99
C ASP A 378 7.22 12.20 -7.11
N ALA A 379 7.10 11.69 -8.33
CA ALA A 379 7.22 10.29 -8.61
C ALA A 379 7.97 10.03 -9.91
N GLN A 380 8.76 8.97 -9.91
CA GLN A 380 9.51 8.51 -11.09
C GLN A 380 9.37 7.01 -11.25
N LEU A 381 9.22 6.55 -12.49
CA LEU A 381 9.23 5.13 -12.83
C LEU A 381 10.67 4.66 -13.02
N ALA A 382 11.01 3.51 -12.43
CA ALA A 382 12.30 2.87 -12.64
C ALA A 382 12.39 2.19 -14.02
N PRO A 383 13.60 1.92 -14.53
CA PRO A 383 13.82 1.28 -15.83
C PRO A 383 13.13 -0.08 -16.01
N ASN A 384 12.89 -0.83 -14.92
CA ASN A 384 12.12 -2.08 -14.99
C ASN A 384 10.62 -1.91 -15.35
N GLY A 385 10.13 -0.68 -15.50
CA GLY A 385 8.74 -0.39 -15.86
C GLY A 385 7.72 -0.72 -14.75
N ARG A 386 8.19 -1.05 -13.54
CA ARG A 386 7.35 -1.55 -12.44
C ARG A 386 7.52 -0.75 -11.16
N THR A 387 8.76 -0.51 -10.73
CA THR A 387 9.07 0.12 -9.45
C THR A 387 8.88 1.63 -9.55
N VAL A 388 8.23 2.21 -8.54
CA VAL A 388 7.95 3.63 -8.48
C VAL A 388 8.63 4.25 -7.27
N ILE A 389 9.39 5.31 -7.53
CA ILE A 389 10.09 6.10 -6.54
C ILE A 389 9.20 7.29 -6.19
N LEU A 390 8.82 7.44 -4.92
CA LEU A 390 7.98 8.53 -4.43
C LEU A 390 8.72 9.37 -3.39
N THR A 391 8.66 10.69 -3.54
CA THR A 391 9.12 11.59 -2.51
C THR A 391 8.24 12.82 -2.38
N ARG A 392 8.20 13.39 -1.19
CA ARG A 392 7.48 14.63 -0.97
C ARG A 392 8.33 15.80 -1.46
N TYR A 393 7.75 16.61 -2.34
CA TYR A 393 8.34 17.88 -2.73
C TYR A 393 8.18 18.89 -1.59
N GLU A 394 9.29 19.52 -1.21
CA GLU A 394 9.33 20.61 -0.23
C GLU A 394 10.09 21.79 -0.86
N ILE A 395 9.60 23.02 -0.65
CA ILE A 395 10.24 24.23 -1.20
C ILE A 395 11.47 24.58 -0.33
N PRO A 396 12.70 24.62 -0.87
CA PRO A 396 13.87 25.06 -0.13
C PRO A 396 13.74 26.52 0.33
N ARG A 397 14.00 26.81 1.60
CA ARG A 397 13.73 28.13 2.21
C ARG A 397 14.49 29.32 1.62
N ARG A 398 15.58 29.14 0.86
CA ARG A 398 16.27 30.27 0.18
C ARG A 398 15.31 31.08 -0.72
N ASN A 399 14.25 30.46 -1.25
CA ASN A 399 13.26 31.11 -2.10
C ASN A 399 11.96 31.52 -1.38
N GLN A 400 11.82 31.26 -0.07
CA GLN A 400 10.63 31.70 0.69
C GLN A 400 10.72 33.16 1.15
N GLN A 401 11.91 33.77 1.18
CA GLN A 401 12.06 35.20 1.48
C GLN A 401 11.65 36.10 0.30
N THR A 402 11.68 35.61 -0.94
CA THR A 402 11.36 36.40 -2.13
C THR A 402 9.89 36.33 -2.55
N HIS A 403 9.16 35.26 -2.21
CA HIS A 403 7.73 35.15 -2.57
C HIS A 403 6.75 35.79 -1.56
N GLY A 404 7.24 36.38 -0.48
CA GLY A 404 6.41 37.15 0.47
C GLY A 404 6.11 38.59 0.06
N ALA A 405 6.70 39.08 -1.04
CA ALA A 405 6.62 40.50 -1.43
C ALA A 405 5.95 40.77 -2.79
N GLY A 406 5.44 39.75 -3.49
CA GLY A 406 4.94 39.91 -4.86
C GLY A 406 3.66 39.15 -5.13
N GLN A 407 2.54 39.55 -4.52
CA GLN A 407 1.19 39.33 -5.07
C GLN A 407 0.14 40.09 -4.23
N LEU A 408 0.19 41.41 -4.32
CA LEU A 408 -0.94 42.31 -4.00
C LEU A 408 -0.85 43.53 -4.91
N GLU A 409 -0.92 43.32 -6.22
CA GLU A 409 -1.24 44.38 -7.17
C GLU A 409 -2.44 43.96 -8.00
N GLN A 410 -3.61 44.31 -7.50
CA GLN A 410 -4.75 44.78 -8.29
C GLN A 410 -5.78 45.38 -7.33
N LYS A 411 -5.71 46.70 -7.11
CA LYS A 411 -6.84 47.65 -7.28
C LYS A 411 -6.54 49.05 -6.72
N SER A 412 -6.99 50.02 -7.50
CA SER A 412 -7.41 51.40 -7.21
C SER A 412 -6.37 52.48 -6.87
N ASN A 413 -6.27 53.42 -7.81
CA ASN A 413 -5.81 54.79 -7.68
C ASN A 413 -6.49 55.56 -6.52
N GLY A 414 -5.70 56.32 -5.78
CA GLY A 414 -6.13 57.41 -4.90
C GLY A 414 -4.93 57.97 -4.12
N PRO A 415 -4.64 59.29 -4.18
CA PRO A 415 -3.45 59.83 -3.52
C PRO A 415 -3.80 60.27 -2.09
N GLN A 416 -3.05 59.77 -1.10
CA GLN A 416 -3.00 60.42 0.21
C GLN A 416 -1.61 60.31 0.81
N GLN A 417 -0.97 61.47 0.91
CA GLN A 417 0.22 61.74 1.71
C GLN A 417 -0.07 61.46 3.19
N SER A 418 0.84 60.77 3.88
CA SER A 418 1.13 61.07 5.28
C SER A 418 2.56 60.65 5.62
N THR A 419 3.31 61.65 6.08
CA THR A 419 4.64 61.62 6.67
C THR A 419 4.66 60.81 7.97
N ASP A 420 5.69 59.98 8.17
CA ASP A 420 6.53 60.03 9.38
C ASP A 420 7.54 58.87 9.41
N SER A 421 8.80 59.24 9.27
CA SER A 421 9.98 58.41 9.51
C SER A 421 10.32 58.39 11.00
N LYS A 422 10.39 57.19 11.60
CA LYS A 422 11.08 56.94 12.88
C LYS A 422 12.22 55.94 12.70
N PRO A 423 13.33 56.10 13.45
CA PRO A 423 14.61 55.48 13.14
C PRO A 423 14.68 54.02 13.60
N ASP A 424 15.50 53.26 12.87
CA ASP A 424 15.80 51.85 13.01
C ASP A 424 16.62 51.60 14.30
N ASN A 425 15.99 50.95 15.29
CA ASN A 425 16.70 50.39 16.44
C ASN A 425 16.87 48.89 16.22
N GLY A 426 18.14 48.48 16.07
CA GLY A 426 18.59 47.12 15.77
C GLY A 426 17.81 46.04 16.51
N ARG A 427 16.99 45.30 15.75
CA ARG A 427 16.20 44.18 16.24
C ARG A 427 17.11 42.96 16.34
N ALA A 428 17.44 42.54 17.57
CA ALA A 428 18.03 41.23 17.81
C ALA A 428 17.19 40.17 17.07
N GLN A 429 17.85 39.35 16.25
CA GLN A 429 17.18 38.29 15.49
C GLN A 429 16.62 37.24 16.46
N HIS A 430 15.37 37.42 16.88
CA HIS A 430 14.64 36.44 17.68
C HIS A 430 14.52 35.15 16.86
N LYS A 431 15.26 34.10 17.24
CA LYS A 431 15.09 32.75 16.67
C LYS A 431 13.68 32.27 17.00
N PRO A 432 12.91 31.76 16.02
CA PRO A 432 11.52 31.39 16.27
C PRO A 432 11.43 30.15 17.17
N PHE A 433 10.40 30.14 18.02
CA PHE A 433 10.00 28.98 18.81
C PHE A 433 9.59 27.83 17.89
N ILE A 434 10.21 26.65 18.05
CA ILE A 434 9.94 25.46 17.24
C ILE A 434 9.04 24.47 17.99
N GLY A 435 9.21 24.32 19.30
CA GLY A 435 8.49 23.32 20.07
C GLY A 435 9.20 22.91 21.37
N PHE A 436 8.90 21.70 21.81
CA PHE A 436 9.55 21.05 22.96
C PHE A 436 9.89 19.58 22.68
N ASP A 437 9.69 19.12 21.44
CA ASP A 437 9.84 17.71 21.07
C ASP A 437 11.33 17.31 21.06
N HIS A 438 12.21 18.17 20.53
CA HIS A 438 13.63 17.87 20.41
C HIS A 438 14.36 17.96 21.75
N ILE A 439 14.04 18.95 22.58
CA ILE A 439 14.60 19.01 23.94
C ILE A 439 14.19 17.79 24.75
N PHE A 440 12.95 17.32 24.58
CA PHE A 440 12.44 16.17 25.31
C PHE A 440 13.13 14.88 24.87
N GLU A 441 13.29 14.67 23.56
CA GLU A 441 14.10 13.58 22.98
C GLU A 441 15.51 13.56 23.57
N ARG A 442 16.21 14.71 23.58
CA ARG A 442 17.57 14.83 24.14
C ARG A 442 17.66 14.56 25.64
N MET A 443 16.66 14.98 26.41
CA MET A 443 16.69 14.77 27.87
C MET A 443 16.45 13.31 28.26
N CYS A 444 15.72 12.55 27.43
CA CYS A 444 15.32 11.17 27.71
C CYS A 444 16.12 10.14 26.89
N THR A 445 17.20 10.56 26.25
CA THR A 445 18.08 9.66 25.50
C THR A 445 19.54 9.91 25.88
N GLU A 446 20.35 8.86 25.76
CA GLU A 446 21.80 8.96 25.89
C GLU A 446 22.39 9.46 24.58
N GLU A 447 23.21 10.51 24.66
CA GLU A 447 23.95 10.97 23.50
C GLU A 447 24.94 9.89 23.07
N LEU A 448 24.97 9.62 21.76
CA LEU A 448 25.91 8.67 21.20
C LEU A 448 27.34 9.21 21.32
N ALA A 449 28.26 8.34 21.70
CA ALA A 449 29.68 8.67 21.70
C ALA A 449 30.13 9.11 20.29
N SER A 450 31.12 10.01 20.26
CA SER A 450 31.73 10.39 18.99
C SER A 450 32.45 9.20 18.37
N ILE A 451 32.41 9.12 17.04
CA ILE A 451 33.04 8.07 16.25
C ILE A 451 34.43 8.56 15.87
N HIS A 452 35.47 7.81 16.25
CA HIS A 452 36.84 8.08 15.82
C HIS A 452 37.09 7.41 14.47
N ALA A 453 37.45 8.21 13.46
CA ALA A 453 37.69 7.78 12.10
C ALA A 453 38.98 8.38 11.55
N THR A 454 39.53 7.82 10.47
CA THR A 454 40.67 8.43 9.75
C THR A 454 40.19 9.11 8.47
N ASP A 455 40.58 10.37 8.27
CA ASP A 455 40.31 11.06 7.00
C ASP A 455 41.25 10.62 5.87
N SER A 456 41.08 11.18 4.68
CA SER A 456 41.90 10.85 3.50
C SER A 456 43.38 11.25 3.65
N SER A 457 43.72 12.10 4.61
CA SER A 457 45.11 12.46 4.95
C SER A 457 45.73 11.52 5.99
N GLY A 458 44.94 10.60 6.56
CA GLY A 458 45.34 9.72 7.66
C GLY A 458 45.23 10.38 9.04
N SER A 459 44.58 11.55 9.15
CA SER A 459 44.38 12.25 10.42
C SER A 459 43.17 11.68 11.17
N ASP A 460 43.26 11.56 12.49
CA ASP A 460 42.13 11.14 13.33
C ASP A 460 41.09 12.27 13.40
N VAL A 461 39.85 11.93 13.10
CA VAL A 461 38.70 12.84 13.12
C VAL A 461 37.61 12.28 14.03
N SER A 462 37.06 13.16 14.86
CA SER A 462 35.97 12.84 15.77
C SER A 462 34.64 13.25 15.15
N LEU A 463 33.82 12.27 14.77
CA LEU A 463 32.55 12.47 14.07
C LEU A 463 31.38 12.34 15.04
N ARG A 464 30.50 13.35 15.08
CA ARG A 464 29.31 13.33 15.94
C ARG A 464 28.08 12.80 15.21
N PRO A 465 27.57 11.61 15.54
CA PRO A 465 26.37 11.08 14.91
C PRO A 465 25.10 11.78 15.41
N VAL A 466 24.20 12.08 14.49
CA VAL A 466 22.90 12.72 14.69
C VAL A 466 21.85 12.03 13.82
N GLY A 467 20.61 11.94 14.28
CA GLY A 467 19.47 11.47 13.47
C GLY A 467 19.63 10.06 12.92
N TYR A 468 19.11 9.06 13.63
CA TYR A 468 19.13 7.68 13.18
C TYR A 468 17.98 7.38 12.20
N HIS A 469 18.31 6.71 11.10
CA HIS A 469 17.40 6.31 10.05
C HIS A 469 17.47 4.80 9.82
N ARG A 470 16.29 4.18 9.68
CA ARG A 470 16.11 2.77 9.35
C ARG A 470 15.50 2.63 7.96
N ILE A 471 15.98 1.66 7.19
CA ILE A 471 15.45 1.29 5.88
C ILE A 471 14.92 -0.14 5.96
N VAL A 472 13.61 -0.29 5.77
CA VAL A 472 12.93 -1.59 5.82
C VAL A 472 12.19 -1.89 4.53
N ARG A 473 12.10 -3.17 4.21
CA ARG A 473 11.36 -3.75 3.10
C ARG A 473 10.24 -4.60 3.67
N TYR A 474 8.99 -4.36 3.26
CA TYR A 474 7.85 -5.14 3.71
C TYR A 474 6.72 -5.24 2.68
N ASP A 475 5.83 -6.22 2.86
CA ASP A 475 4.63 -6.40 2.03
C ASP A 475 3.41 -5.86 2.78
N LEU A 476 2.56 -5.10 2.11
CA LEU A 476 1.32 -4.54 2.64
C LEU A 476 0.23 -4.54 1.57
N LEU A 477 -0.83 -5.32 1.77
CA LEU A 477 -2.02 -5.38 0.89
C LEU A 477 -1.68 -5.55 -0.60
N GLY A 478 -0.71 -6.43 -0.89
CA GLY A 478 -0.26 -6.77 -2.24
C GLY A 478 0.67 -5.77 -2.90
N LEU A 479 1.26 -4.83 -2.15
CA LEU A 479 2.42 -4.06 -2.59
C LEU A 479 3.63 -4.39 -1.72
N ARG A 480 4.80 -4.46 -2.34
CA ARG A 480 6.09 -4.50 -1.66
C ARG A 480 6.70 -3.12 -1.58
N LEU A 481 6.86 -2.59 -0.36
CA LEU A 481 7.37 -1.25 -0.11
C LEU A 481 8.80 -1.31 0.43
N LEU A 482 9.64 -0.39 -0.03
CA LEU A 482 10.92 -0.03 0.57
C LEU A 482 10.76 1.34 1.23
N VAL A 483 10.83 1.39 2.56
CA VAL A 483 10.50 2.57 3.35
C VAL A 483 11.66 2.99 4.25
N ARG A 484 12.09 4.24 4.09
CA ARG A 484 13.02 4.91 5.00
C ARG A 484 12.27 5.66 6.09
N SER A 485 12.66 5.47 7.34
CA SER A 485 12.07 6.14 8.52
C SER A 485 13.15 6.65 9.46
N ARG A 486 12.98 7.87 10.00
CA ARG A 486 13.70 8.29 11.21
C ARG A 486 13.12 7.55 12.41
N VAL A 487 13.99 7.09 13.30
CA VAL A 487 13.62 6.48 14.58
C VAL A 487 14.30 7.28 15.69
N ASP A 488 13.54 7.60 16.74
CA ASP A 488 13.97 8.54 17.78
C ASP A 488 15.02 7.89 18.71
N CYS A 489 14.79 6.64 19.16
CA CYS A 489 15.71 5.93 20.04
C CYS A 489 15.53 4.40 19.99
N MET A 490 16.26 3.69 20.84
CA MET A 490 16.04 2.27 21.16
C MET A 490 15.88 2.06 22.66
N GLN A 491 15.15 1.02 23.03
CA GLN A 491 15.15 0.51 24.40
C GLN A 491 16.57 0.02 24.75
N SER A 492 17.01 0.23 25.99
CA SER A 492 18.27 -0.34 26.46
C SER A 492 18.18 -1.86 26.41
N PRO A 493 19.11 -2.57 25.74
CA PRO A 493 19.14 -4.01 25.80
C PRO A 493 19.38 -4.39 27.27
N LEU A 494 18.44 -5.15 27.85
CA LEU A 494 18.60 -5.66 29.21
C LEU A 494 19.99 -6.30 29.30
N ARG A 495 20.88 -5.76 30.14
CA ARG A 495 21.99 -6.58 30.63
C ARG A 495 21.30 -7.79 31.26
N PRO A 496 21.63 -9.04 30.89
CA PRO A 496 21.04 -10.19 31.55
C PRO A 496 21.26 -10.02 33.05
N GLN A 497 20.18 -9.76 33.76
CA GLN A 497 20.16 -9.84 35.20
C GLN A 497 20.30 -11.33 35.46
N LEU A 498 21.47 -11.75 35.96
CA LEU A 498 21.65 -13.12 36.44
C LEU A 498 20.69 -13.31 37.61
N ASP A 499 19.46 -13.73 37.31
CA ASP A 499 18.57 -14.33 38.29
C ASP A 499 19.11 -15.73 38.55
N LEU A 500 20.14 -15.81 39.41
CA LEU A 500 20.62 -17.08 39.94
C LEU A 500 19.55 -17.61 40.91
N PRO A 501 18.98 -18.81 40.67
CA PRO A 501 18.25 -19.51 41.71
C PRO A 501 19.23 -19.88 42.83
N GLU A 502 18.84 -19.67 44.08
CA GLU A 502 19.56 -20.23 45.22
C GLU A 502 19.70 -21.74 45.05
N ALA A 503 20.95 -22.21 45.22
CA ALA A 503 21.41 -23.60 45.22
C ALA A 503 21.69 -24.25 43.85
N GLU A 504 22.96 -24.20 43.42
CA GLU A 504 23.84 -25.39 43.40
C GLU A 504 25.25 -24.97 42.92
N VAL A 505 26.23 -25.03 43.84
CA VAL A 505 27.63 -24.60 43.60
C VAL A 505 28.34 -25.49 42.56
N ASP A 506 27.78 -26.65 42.21
CA ASP A 506 28.37 -27.58 41.23
C ASP A 506 28.07 -27.24 39.76
N SER A 507 27.04 -26.41 39.48
CA SER A 507 26.74 -25.97 38.11
C SER A 507 27.61 -24.81 37.62
N LEU A 508 28.29 -24.09 38.53
CA LEU A 508 29.19 -22.98 38.20
C LEU A 508 30.52 -23.48 37.63
N SER A 509 31.04 -24.60 38.13
CA SER A 509 32.31 -25.19 37.71
C SER A 509 32.28 -25.61 36.23
N LYS A 510 31.17 -26.21 35.77
CA LYS A 510 30.96 -26.62 34.37
C LYS A 510 30.70 -25.45 33.42
N ALA A 511 30.16 -24.34 33.92
CA ALA A 511 29.99 -23.12 33.14
C ALA A 511 31.33 -22.39 32.94
N LEU A 512 32.19 -22.40 33.97
CA LEU A 512 33.53 -21.80 33.94
C LEU A 512 34.53 -22.59 33.07
N GLU A 513 34.41 -23.93 33.01
CA GLU A 513 35.23 -24.76 32.11
C GLU A 513 34.93 -24.52 30.61
N LYS A 514 33.74 -24.00 30.27
CA LYS A 514 33.36 -23.61 28.90
C LYS A 514 33.73 -22.16 28.54
N THR A 515 34.25 -21.37 29.47
CA THR A 515 34.72 -19.99 29.24
C THR A 515 36.25 -19.90 29.15
N ASN A 516 36.92 -20.95 28.66
CA ASN A 516 38.29 -20.83 28.18
C ASN A 516 38.28 -20.04 26.86
N LEU A 517 37.95 -18.76 26.98
CA LEU A 517 38.21 -17.76 25.96
C LEU A 517 39.73 -17.60 25.95
N GLU A 518 40.36 -18.04 24.86
CA GLU A 518 41.63 -17.44 24.48
C GLU A 518 41.46 -15.92 24.54
N PRO A 519 42.44 -15.16 25.07
CA PRO A 519 42.32 -13.72 25.09
C PRO A 519 42.06 -13.23 23.67
N GLU A 520 40.86 -12.70 23.44
CA GLU A 520 40.52 -11.93 22.26
C GLU A 520 41.66 -10.93 22.03
N PRO A 521 42.28 -10.90 20.84
CA PRO A 521 43.29 -9.90 20.56
C PRO A 521 42.65 -8.53 20.79
N GLU A 522 43.28 -7.72 21.66
CA GLU A 522 42.93 -6.31 21.87
C GLU A 522 42.51 -5.68 20.53
N PRO A 523 41.31 -5.07 20.42
CA PRO A 523 40.84 -4.52 19.17
C PRO A 523 41.90 -3.53 18.68
N SER A 524 42.49 -3.82 17.52
CA SER A 524 43.52 -2.98 16.93
C SER A 524 43.02 -1.54 16.91
N LYS A 525 43.80 -0.60 17.46
CA LYS A 525 43.57 0.85 17.47
C LYS A 525 43.54 1.50 16.06
N ALA A 526 43.12 0.79 15.03
CA ALA A 526 42.92 1.34 13.70
C ALA A 526 41.49 1.89 13.64
N SER A 527 41.35 3.22 13.73
CA SER A 527 40.09 3.90 13.50
C SER A 527 39.62 3.66 12.05
N ALA A 528 38.32 3.42 11.87
CA ALA A 528 37.77 3.10 10.57
C ALA A 528 37.98 4.27 9.58
N PRO A 529 38.35 4.00 8.32
CA PRO A 529 38.55 5.08 7.35
C PRO A 529 37.22 5.74 6.98
N LEU A 530 37.28 7.04 6.76
CA LEU A 530 36.20 7.82 6.16
C LEU A 530 36.27 7.68 4.64
N VAL A 531 35.24 7.08 4.06
CA VAL A 531 35.22 6.65 2.66
C VAL A 531 34.26 7.54 1.86
N GLN A 532 34.68 7.98 0.67
CA GLN A 532 33.74 8.61 -0.29
C GLN A 532 32.83 7.53 -0.87
N GLY A 533 31.51 7.70 -0.77
CA GLY A 533 30.56 6.79 -1.41
C GLY A 533 30.75 6.80 -2.93
N GLU A 534 30.76 5.62 -3.54
CA GLU A 534 30.88 5.48 -4.99
C GLU A 534 29.73 6.21 -5.69
N ASP A 535 30.04 7.14 -6.61
CA ASP A 535 29.08 7.99 -7.32
C ASP A 535 28.11 8.79 -6.43
N SER A 536 28.39 8.87 -5.13
CA SER A 536 27.57 9.57 -4.14
C SER A 536 28.24 10.88 -3.73
N GLN A 537 27.42 11.89 -3.43
CA GLN A 537 27.88 13.12 -2.78
C GLN A 537 28.14 12.92 -1.28
N VAL A 538 27.84 11.73 -0.76
CA VAL A 538 27.88 11.40 0.66
C VAL A 538 29.11 10.55 0.97
N ARG A 539 29.86 10.95 2.00
CA ARG A 539 30.90 10.11 2.62
C ARG A 539 30.28 9.19 3.65
N TYR A 540 30.91 8.06 3.90
CA TYR A 540 30.50 7.18 4.98
C TYR A 540 31.66 6.64 5.79
N VAL A 541 31.38 6.32 7.05
CA VAL A 541 32.26 5.54 7.92
C VAL A 541 31.54 4.26 8.32
N LYS A 542 32.25 3.12 8.27
CA LYS A 542 31.73 1.88 8.81
C LYS A 542 31.72 1.95 10.34
N PHE A 543 30.55 1.87 10.94
CA PHE A 543 30.37 2.06 12.37
C PHE A 543 29.20 1.22 12.87
N GLY A 544 29.21 0.87 14.16
CA GLY A 544 28.08 0.25 14.83
C GLY A 544 27.77 -1.17 14.36
N GLU A 545 26.61 -1.64 14.77
CA GLU A 545 26.09 -2.98 14.48
C GLU A 545 24.60 -2.89 14.13
N HIS A 546 24.09 -3.93 13.48
CA HIS A 546 22.68 -4.03 13.19
C HIS A 546 21.86 -4.05 14.48
N VAL A 547 21.04 -3.03 14.69
CA VAL A 547 20.11 -3.00 15.82
C VAL A 547 18.91 -3.87 15.49
N PRO A 548 18.46 -4.77 16.38
CA PRO A 548 17.20 -5.50 16.22
C PRO A 548 15.97 -4.59 16.09
N GLN A 549 14.97 -5.00 15.31
CA GLN A 549 13.78 -4.18 15.04
C GLN A 549 12.90 -4.00 16.29
N ASP A 550 12.83 -5.02 17.15
CA ASP A 550 12.05 -5.07 18.40
C ASP A 550 12.52 -4.06 19.46
N LEU A 551 13.78 -3.62 19.38
CA LEU A 551 14.34 -2.61 20.30
C LEU A 551 14.01 -1.18 19.91
N LEU A 552 13.54 -0.92 18.69
CA LEU A 552 13.32 0.43 18.18
C LEU A 552 12.14 1.12 18.88
N MET A 553 12.27 2.43 19.10
CA MET A 553 11.25 3.21 19.80
C MET A 553 11.09 4.62 19.22
N ASP A 554 9.84 5.05 19.11
CA ASP A 554 9.47 6.43 18.79
C ASP A 554 9.00 7.16 20.06
N ILE A 555 9.25 8.47 20.13
CA ILE A 555 8.90 9.32 21.26
C ILE A 555 7.98 10.45 20.78
N LYS A 556 6.95 10.79 21.57
CA LYS A 556 6.07 11.94 21.29
C LYS A 556 5.76 12.74 22.55
N LEU A 557 5.67 14.05 22.42
CA LEU A 557 5.17 14.93 23.46
C LEU A 557 3.74 15.37 23.11
N ALA A 558 2.78 15.08 24.00
CA ALA A 558 1.37 15.40 23.84
C ALA A 558 0.92 16.46 24.86
N PRO A 559 0.28 17.57 24.43
CA PRO A 559 -0.26 18.55 25.37
C PRO A 559 -1.48 17.99 26.12
N ASN A 560 -1.53 18.17 27.44
CA ASN A 560 -2.68 17.87 28.31
C ASN A 560 -3.16 16.40 28.29
N GLY A 561 -2.26 15.45 28.02
CA GLY A 561 -2.53 14.00 28.13
C GLY A 561 -3.39 13.41 27.01
N LYS A 562 -3.79 14.23 26.03
CA LYS A 562 -4.54 13.76 24.86
C LYS A 562 -3.56 13.43 23.74
N VAL A 563 -3.27 12.13 23.59
CA VAL A 563 -2.57 11.62 22.40
C VAL A 563 -3.50 11.79 21.21
N ASN A 564 -3.09 12.58 20.21
CA ASN A 564 -3.84 12.70 18.97
C ASN A 564 -3.59 11.47 18.10
N TRP A 565 -4.33 10.39 18.36
CA TRP A 565 -4.30 9.20 17.51
C TRP A 565 -4.80 9.50 16.10
N TYR A 566 -5.77 10.43 15.97
CA TYR A 566 -6.23 11.08 14.74
C TYR A 566 -7.25 12.21 15.00
N SER A 567 -7.29 13.26 14.16
CA SER A 567 -8.33 14.32 14.18
C SER A 567 -9.54 13.94 13.32
N ASP A 568 -10.61 13.44 13.93
CA ASP A 568 -11.85 13.20 13.22
C ASP A 568 -12.50 14.55 12.83
N ALA A 569 -12.80 14.72 11.54
CA ALA A 569 -13.45 15.94 11.04
C ALA A 569 -14.95 15.98 11.37
N SER A 570 -15.50 14.92 11.97
CA SER A 570 -16.89 14.85 12.42
C SER A 570 -17.15 15.60 13.73
N THR A 571 -16.12 15.91 14.52
CA THR A 571 -16.32 16.60 15.81
C THR A 571 -16.38 18.12 15.67
N THR A 572 -17.60 18.62 15.62
CA THR A 572 -17.98 20.04 15.76
C THR A 572 -17.62 20.56 17.15
N VAL A 573 -16.35 20.81 17.45
CA VAL A 573 -15.98 21.55 18.67
C VAL A 573 -15.08 22.74 18.34
N SER A 574 -15.73 23.91 18.43
CA SER A 574 -15.14 25.24 18.41
C SER A 574 -14.19 25.41 19.61
N SER A 575 -12.89 25.17 19.43
CA SER A 575 -11.89 25.83 20.27
C SER A 575 -10.66 26.21 19.43
N LYS A 576 -10.47 27.52 19.30
CA LYS A 576 -9.43 28.14 18.46
C LYS A 576 -7.99 27.92 18.97
N LEU A 577 -7.77 27.23 20.10
CA LEU A 577 -6.44 26.96 20.66
C LEU A 577 -5.85 25.57 20.36
N ILE A 578 -6.63 24.63 19.81
CA ILE A 578 -6.16 23.24 19.54
C ILE A 578 -5.98 23.03 18.02
N LYS A 579 -5.14 23.85 17.38
CA LYS A 579 -4.90 23.77 15.92
C LYS A 579 -3.43 23.61 15.51
N ARG A 580 -2.52 23.27 16.44
CA ARG A 580 -1.07 23.21 16.14
C ARG A 580 -0.39 21.84 16.16
N HIS A 581 -1.07 20.73 16.51
CA HIS A 581 -0.42 19.41 16.47
C HIS A 581 -1.00 18.50 15.37
N ARG A 582 -0.23 18.43 14.28
CA ARG A 582 -0.51 17.77 12.99
C ARG A 582 0.04 16.34 12.89
N ASN A 583 -0.02 15.54 13.96
CA ASN A 583 0.62 14.23 13.96
C ASN A 583 -0.39 13.11 14.19
N ASN A 584 -0.58 12.27 13.16
CA ASN A 584 -1.25 10.98 13.28
C ASN A 584 -0.21 9.99 13.78
N VAL A 585 -0.15 9.77 15.09
CA VAL A 585 0.95 9.02 15.72
C VAL A 585 0.97 7.54 15.31
N TYR A 586 -0.20 6.91 15.23
CA TYR A 586 -0.27 5.47 14.94
C TYR A 586 0.17 5.08 13.51
N PRO A 587 -0.31 5.72 12.43
CA PRO A 587 0.19 5.44 11.08
C PRO A 587 1.70 5.61 10.91
N GLN A 588 2.30 6.53 11.67
CA GLN A 588 3.75 6.71 11.67
C GLN A 588 4.45 5.46 12.21
N CYS A 589 4.07 5.01 13.41
CA CYS A 589 4.66 3.84 14.06
C CYS A 589 4.44 2.55 13.25
N PHE A 590 3.23 2.36 12.73
CA PHE A 590 2.89 1.19 11.91
C PHE A 590 3.71 1.14 10.62
N LEU A 591 3.83 2.25 9.88
CA LEU A 591 4.56 2.25 8.60
C LEU A 591 6.09 2.26 8.77
N SER A 592 6.61 2.73 9.91
CA SER A 592 8.04 2.61 10.24
C SER A 592 8.40 1.28 10.92
N GLN A 593 7.39 0.48 11.27
CA GLN A 593 7.53 -0.75 12.05
C GLN A 593 8.24 -0.52 13.38
N THR A 594 8.00 0.63 14.03
CA THR A 594 8.55 0.92 15.36
C THR A 594 7.65 0.29 16.43
N PRO A 595 8.07 -0.77 17.13
CA PRO A 595 7.22 -1.59 18.00
C PRO A 595 6.81 -0.90 19.31
N SER A 596 7.59 0.08 19.76
CA SER A 596 7.34 0.81 21.00
C SER A 596 7.19 2.31 20.74
N LEU A 597 6.21 2.91 21.39
CA LEU A 597 5.94 4.35 21.38
C LEU A 597 5.87 4.86 22.82
N ARG A 598 6.72 5.82 23.19
CA ARG A 598 6.61 6.54 24.47
C ARG A 598 5.98 7.91 24.26
N VAL A 599 4.88 8.16 24.97
CA VAL A 599 4.20 9.46 24.95
C VAL A 599 4.33 10.16 26.29
N ALA A 600 4.92 11.35 26.24
CA ALA A 600 5.03 12.27 27.36
C ALA A 600 3.86 13.24 27.38
N THR A 601 3.25 13.43 28.54
CA THR A 601 2.20 14.44 28.75
C THR A 601 2.82 15.75 29.22
N ARG A 602 2.67 16.80 28.42
CA ARG A 602 3.06 18.17 28.80
C ARG A 602 1.96 18.84 29.64
N ALA A 603 2.37 19.43 30.75
CA ALA A 603 1.54 20.31 31.58
C ALA A 603 2.28 21.63 31.84
N THR A 604 1.54 22.74 31.88
CA THR A 604 2.09 24.06 32.18
C THR A 604 1.70 24.47 33.59
N VAL A 605 2.68 24.74 34.46
CA VAL A 605 2.48 25.17 35.85
C VAL A 605 3.23 26.48 36.05
N GLN A 606 2.52 27.54 36.47
CA GLN A 606 3.10 28.87 36.72
C GLN A 606 3.95 29.43 35.55
N GLY A 607 3.51 29.19 34.31
CA GLY A 607 4.21 29.65 33.11
C GLY A 607 5.46 28.84 32.74
N GLN A 608 5.69 27.69 33.38
CA GLN A 608 6.75 26.74 33.02
C GLN A 608 6.14 25.43 32.54
N ASP A 609 6.72 24.85 31.48
CA ASP A 609 6.28 23.57 30.92
C ASP A 609 7.04 22.40 31.53
N PHE A 610 6.31 21.34 31.87
CA PHE A 610 6.83 20.11 32.44
C PHE A 610 6.26 18.88 31.73
N VAL A 611 7.04 17.80 31.71
CA VAL A 611 6.50 16.46 31.51
C VAL A 611 5.93 16.00 32.83
N ALA A 612 4.61 15.80 32.87
CA ALA A 612 3.90 15.38 34.07
C ALA A 612 3.73 13.86 34.14
N GLN A 613 3.63 13.19 32.99
CA GLN A 613 3.41 11.74 32.89
C GLN A 613 4.15 11.18 31.68
N LEU A 614 4.54 9.92 31.77
CA LEU A 614 5.07 9.11 30.67
C LEU A 614 4.20 7.87 30.54
N LYS A 615 3.79 7.56 29.32
CA LYS A 615 3.06 6.33 29.00
C LYS A 615 3.72 5.63 27.83
N THR A 616 3.97 4.34 27.99
CA THR A 616 4.47 3.47 26.92
C THR A 616 3.28 2.78 26.25
N TYR A 617 3.35 2.69 24.93
CA TYR A 617 2.45 1.95 24.08
C TYR A 617 3.27 0.93 23.29
N ASP A 618 3.02 -0.34 23.54
CA ASP A 618 3.57 -1.46 22.78
C ASP A 618 2.60 -1.92 21.68
N THR A 619 3.02 -2.91 20.89
CA THR A 619 2.21 -3.52 19.84
C THR A 619 0.83 -3.96 20.32
N ASN A 620 0.73 -4.56 21.51
CA ASN A 620 -0.54 -5.02 22.08
C ASN A 620 -1.49 -3.87 22.42
N SER A 621 -0.98 -2.80 23.02
CA SER A 621 -1.77 -1.61 23.38
C SER A 621 -2.24 -0.82 22.15
N LEU A 622 -1.58 -1.02 21.01
CA LEU A 622 -1.90 -0.35 19.75
C LEU A 622 -2.85 -1.14 18.85
N THR A 623 -3.22 -2.38 19.21
CA THR A 623 -4.17 -3.21 18.43
C THR A 623 -5.52 -2.53 18.22
N THR A 624 -6.07 -1.85 19.23
CA THR A 624 -7.33 -1.12 19.06
C THR A 624 -7.20 0.04 18.07
N GLU A 625 -6.06 0.75 18.06
CA GLU A 625 -5.82 1.79 17.05
C GLU A 625 -5.52 1.19 15.67
N HIS A 626 -4.94 -0.01 15.61
CA HIS A 626 -4.78 -0.79 14.40
C HIS A 626 -6.13 -1.03 13.71
N GLU A 627 -7.04 -1.69 14.41
CA GLU A 627 -8.38 -2.04 13.91
C GLU A 627 -9.14 -0.79 13.46
N ARG A 628 -9.13 0.27 14.28
CA ARG A 628 -9.82 1.54 13.98
C ARG A 628 -9.25 2.24 12.73
N GLN A 629 -7.98 2.02 12.40
CA GLN A 629 -7.30 2.72 11.32
C GLN A 629 -7.01 1.84 10.10
N ALA A 630 -7.35 0.54 10.14
CA ALA A 630 -7.19 -0.43 9.07
C ALA A 630 -7.66 0.11 7.70
N GLN A 631 -8.86 0.69 7.65
CA GLN A 631 -9.41 1.24 6.42
C GLN A 631 -8.54 2.33 5.78
N LYS A 632 -7.82 3.11 6.59
CA LYS A 632 -6.94 4.17 6.09
C LYS A 632 -5.75 3.62 5.32
N PHE A 633 -5.19 2.50 5.76
CA PHE A 633 -4.08 1.84 5.06
C PHE A 633 -4.54 1.20 3.76
N ARG A 634 -5.77 0.67 3.72
CA ARG A 634 -6.39 0.19 2.48
C ARG A 634 -6.56 1.31 1.46
N ASN A 635 -7.05 2.46 1.92
CA ASN A 635 -7.19 3.65 1.09
C ASN A 635 -5.81 4.16 0.60
N LEU A 636 -4.79 4.14 1.47
CA LEU A 636 -3.41 4.47 1.08
C LEU A 636 -2.91 3.56 -0.04
N ILE A 637 -3.04 2.24 0.12
CA ILE A 637 -2.58 1.27 -0.87
C ILE A 637 -3.35 1.41 -2.19
N SER A 638 -4.65 1.71 -2.13
CA SER A 638 -5.43 2.04 -3.33
C SER A 638 -4.87 3.26 -4.07
N VAL A 639 -4.52 4.33 -3.35
CA VAL A 639 -3.89 5.52 -3.95
C VAL A 639 -2.52 5.19 -4.53
N LEU A 640 -1.69 4.43 -3.82
CA LEU A 640 -0.37 4.03 -4.31
C LEU A 640 -0.45 3.16 -5.59
N LYS A 641 -1.41 2.24 -5.66
CA LYS A 641 -1.67 1.44 -6.88
C LYS A 641 -2.06 2.32 -8.06
N GLN A 642 -2.94 3.30 -7.84
CA GLN A 642 -3.34 4.27 -8.88
C GLN A 642 -2.17 5.15 -9.32
N MET A 643 -1.38 5.68 -8.39
CA MET A 643 -0.18 6.47 -8.73
C MET A 643 0.81 5.67 -9.57
N ARG A 644 1.05 4.40 -9.19
CA ARG A 644 1.93 3.51 -9.94
C ARG A 644 1.40 3.24 -11.35
N GLN A 645 0.11 2.97 -11.50
CA GLN A 645 -0.50 2.79 -12.81
C GLN A 645 -0.36 4.03 -13.68
N SER A 646 -0.60 5.23 -13.14
CA SER A 646 -0.40 6.49 -13.90
C SER A 646 1.03 6.67 -14.39
N LEU A 647 2.02 6.29 -13.58
CA LEU A 647 3.43 6.32 -13.99
C LEU A 647 3.75 5.28 -15.06
N GLN A 648 3.16 4.09 -14.98
CA GLN A 648 3.34 3.06 -16.01
C GLN A 648 2.75 3.48 -17.36
N MET A 649 1.67 4.26 -17.37
CA MET A 649 1.03 4.73 -18.60
C MET A 649 1.64 6.03 -19.16
N HIS A 650 2.11 6.93 -18.29
CA HIS A 650 2.45 8.30 -18.69
C HIS A 650 3.81 8.79 -18.17
N GLY A 651 4.51 7.99 -17.36
CA GLY A 651 5.73 8.35 -16.65
C GLY A 651 7.01 7.69 -17.20
N SER A 652 6.97 7.08 -18.39
CA SER A 652 8.16 6.47 -19.02
C SER A 652 9.23 7.49 -19.36
N ASP A 653 8.82 8.64 -19.88
CA ASP A 653 9.73 9.66 -20.42
C ASP A 653 10.01 10.80 -19.42
N PHE A 654 9.05 11.05 -18.51
CA PHE A 654 9.10 12.16 -17.58
C PHE A 654 8.59 11.76 -16.19
N PRO A 655 9.23 12.23 -15.10
CA PRO A 655 8.66 12.14 -13.77
C PRO A 655 7.30 12.87 -13.69
N LEU A 656 6.45 12.44 -12.76
CA LEU A 656 5.12 13.01 -12.52
C LEU A 656 5.05 13.69 -11.14
N ALA A 657 4.44 14.87 -11.10
CA ALA A 657 4.09 15.59 -9.88
C ALA A 657 2.61 15.39 -9.56
N PHE A 658 2.34 14.75 -8.43
CA PHE A 658 1.00 14.55 -7.87
C PHE A 658 0.69 15.67 -6.87
N VAL A 659 -0.18 16.59 -7.28
CA VAL A 659 -0.46 17.82 -6.53
C VAL A 659 -1.88 17.82 -6.01
N TRP A 660 -2.01 18.01 -4.69
CA TRP A 660 -3.31 18.15 -4.04
C TRP A 660 -3.45 19.49 -3.31
N THR A 661 -4.42 20.29 -3.76
CA THR A 661 -4.68 21.67 -3.29
C THR A 661 -5.85 21.78 -2.31
N GLN A 662 -6.28 20.65 -1.72
CA GLN A 662 -7.41 20.50 -0.78
C GLN A 662 -8.82 20.58 -1.40
N ARG A 663 -8.92 20.90 -2.69
CA ARG A 663 -10.20 20.94 -3.41
C ARG A 663 -10.18 19.96 -4.57
N GLY A 664 -11.17 19.08 -4.59
CA GLY A 664 -11.35 18.12 -5.67
C GLY A 664 -10.26 17.05 -5.70
N ASP A 665 -10.11 16.49 -6.89
CA ASP A 665 -9.21 15.37 -7.14
C ASP A 665 -7.75 15.81 -7.15
N MET A 666 -6.87 14.83 -7.00
CA MET A 666 -5.44 15.05 -7.16
C MET A 666 -5.14 15.34 -8.63
N THR A 667 -4.40 16.40 -8.89
CA THR A 667 -3.94 16.75 -10.25
C THR A 667 -2.56 16.17 -10.50
N VAL A 668 -2.29 15.77 -11.73
CA VAL A 668 -1.02 15.15 -12.14
C VAL A 668 -0.40 16.00 -13.23
N HIS A 669 0.89 16.32 -13.08
CA HIS A 669 1.65 17.17 -14.00
C HIS A 669 2.96 16.51 -14.38
N HIS A 670 3.46 16.73 -15.60
CA HIS A 670 4.82 16.35 -15.95
C HIS A 670 5.83 17.29 -15.27
N ILE A 671 6.96 16.75 -14.85
CA ILE A 671 8.06 17.52 -14.30
C ILE A 671 9.11 17.74 -15.40
N GLU A 672 9.24 18.99 -15.86
CA GLU A 672 10.16 19.37 -16.95
C GLU A 672 11.64 19.38 -16.49
N GLU A 673 11.90 19.80 -15.25
CA GLU A 673 13.23 19.76 -14.66
C GLU A 673 13.49 18.39 -14.05
N LYS A 674 14.52 17.66 -14.54
CA LYS A 674 14.97 16.40 -13.94
C LYS A 674 15.64 16.66 -12.58
N THR A 675 14.89 17.07 -11.55
CA THR A 675 15.30 16.81 -10.17
C THR A 675 15.19 15.32 -9.95
N LYS A 676 16.31 14.63 -10.20
CA LYS A 676 16.42 13.18 -10.06
C LYS A 676 16.42 12.84 -8.57
N TYR A 677 15.47 12.02 -8.12
CA TYR A 677 15.41 11.58 -6.71
C TYR A 677 16.43 10.47 -6.40
N LEU A 678 16.80 9.74 -7.44
CA LEU A 678 17.89 8.77 -7.49
C LEU A 678 18.72 9.05 -8.74
N SER A 679 20.01 8.75 -8.68
CA SER A 679 20.88 8.77 -9.86
C SER A 679 20.39 7.76 -10.91
N ASP A 680 20.83 7.86 -12.18
CA ASP A 680 20.47 6.86 -13.19
C ASP A 680 20.99 5.46 -12.79
N LYS A 681 22.15 5.41 -12.11
CA LYS A 681 22.71 4.19 -11.51
C LYS A 681 21.82 3.67 -10.39
N GLY A 682 21.36 4.55 -9.48
CA GLY A 682 20.44 4.20 -8.40
C GLY A 682 19.08 3.71 -8.90
N LEU A 683 18.56 4.33 -9.96
CA LEU A 683 17.35 3.86 -10.66
C LEU A 683 17.57 2.49 -11.30
N GLY A 684 18.74 2.24 -11.90
CA GLY A 684 19.08 0.94 -12.50
C GLY A 684 19.20 -0.22 -11.53
N LYS A 685 19.14 0.02 -10.21
CA LYS A 685 19.01 -1.03 -9.19
C LYS A 685 17.59 -1.62 -9.12
N PHE A 686 16.62 -0.95 -9.73
CA PHE A 686 15.23 -1.36 -9.80
C PHE A 686 14.86 -1.64 -11.25
#